data_AF-A0A5J4NGV3-F1
#
_entry.id   AF-A0A5J4NGV3-F1
#
_cell.length_a   1.000
_cell.length_b   1.000
_cell.length_c   1.000
_cell.angle_alpha   90.00
_cell.angle_beta   90.00
_cell.angle_gamma   90.00
#
_symmetry.space_group_name_H-M   'P 1'
#
loop_
_entity.id
_entity.type
_entity.pdbx_description
1 polymer ?
#
loop_
_entity_poly.entity_id
_entity_poly.type
_entity_poly.pdbx_seq_one_letter_code
_entity_poly.pdbx_strand_id
1 'polypeptide(L)'
;MFENERNGATAHTPLELRTLPSVQRKLIECSLTHLESEFVQFMRTTVDSNPRLAKLGGRPGTRALVKAYLNLCLSSNSPNSNTASSFPMVTEQDGIEFEDGVIDGKPLWPVIYCCLRAGDSRAAIEVARAASNSLENFPSVLEEYVSGGRRLSPTSQTRLRQNSLHILKVSRDPYKRLVFSILGLGATNENHSEVARSIDDFLWVKLSQVAGNASTTSNWGSAEETLNLSQLQCLLYETYGEVHFDAWSQPLLYFKLLCLTQQFESAIGFLARFEALRCHAIHLALALHHEKILLVSDSIQSPLVCRNESDPIGFRRLNFARAIMLYTRKFEMDSPPEAVMYFHFLADIPTAKCLDSNTDEAGAQPGDTQPLNLFTTCVTELALATKEFDLLLGCVADSGVRKPGCIDRYSRTPDERQFVIAAVASALEARGHVMDAISLYQLAANSGHEQTGYYRKAVSLVNYLLAGLVATENIAGLPQTSGPRAVGHPDRSLVIRIATKLAHRARQSEFPSLGPTVDEPASDLSFDGPSSLKTLFYLLDLATFFDLVQAEQWQAAVDHLDQLGLFPTNPQFEQVESKVMLFTQLPDYVRRPLPSALIALMRCLVIISNRSRGAPLSPGSLLNDSSNLTLSTIRDRAKALIAYVGRIPYKLSGDVYARLTQMQMEIM
;
A
#
# COMPACT_ATOMS: atom_id res chain seq x y z
N MET A 1 -13.40 -6.49 22.80
CA MET A 1 -14.56 -7.36 22.46
C MET A 1 -14.15 -8.44 21.46
N PHE A 2 -13.50 -8.09 20.35
CA PHE A 2 -12.95 -9.05 19.39
C PHE A 2 -11.79 -9.90 19.92
N GLU A 3 -11.18 -9.52 21.04
CA GLU A 3 -10.11 -10.32 21.70
C GLU A 3 -10.64 -11.63 22.32
N ASN A 4 -11.85 -11.66 22.87
CA ASN A 4 -12.39 -12.87 23.51
C ASN A 4 -12.88 -13.91 22.50
N GLU A 5 -13.41 -13.49 21.34
CA GLU A 5 -13.73 -14.42 20.23
C GLU A 5 -12.47 -14.82 19.43
N ARG A 6 -11.38 -14.05 19.46
CA ARG A 6 -10.06 -14.43 18.91
C ARG A 6 -9.35 -15.54 19.69
N ASN A 7 -9.59 -15.65 21.00
CA ASN A 7 -8.97 -16.68 21.85
C ASN A 7 -9.49 -18.10 21.58
N GLY A 8 -10.54 -18.25 20.78
CA GLY A 8 -11.01 -19.53 20.26
C GLY A 8 -10.34 -19.90 18.93
N ALA A 9 -9.07 -20.34 18.97
CA ALA A 9 -8.33 -21.20 18.02
C ALA A 9 -8.46 -21.06 16.47
N THR A 10 -9.28 -20.20 15.87
CA THR A 10 -9.37 -19.99 14.42
C THR A 10 -9.54 -18.50 14.11
N ALA A 11 -8.57 -17.92 13.40
CA ALA A 11 -8.67 -16.55 12.92
C ALA A 11 -9.75 -16.45 11.84
N HIS A 12 -10.97 -16.06 12.23
CA HIS A 12 -12.08 -15.87 11.31
C HIS A 12 -11.77 -14.79 10.28
N THR A 13 -12.15 -15.02 9.03
CA THR A 13 -12.13 -13.96 8.00
C THR A 13 -13.11 -12.84 8.40
N PRO A 14 -12.92 -11.59 7.94
CA PRO A 14 -13.86 -10.50 8.25
C PRO A 14 -15.32 -10.81 7.86
N LEU A 15 -15.51 -11.60 6.79
CA LEU A 15 -16.82 -12.05 6.35
C LEU A 15 -17.44 -13.06 7.31
N GLU A 16 -16.68 -14.07 7.74
CA GLU A 16 -17.13 -15.03 8.76
C GLU A 16 -17.52 -14.30 10.05
N LEU A 17 -16.66 -13.40 10.52
CA LEU A 17 -16.92 -12.64 11.74
C LEU A 17 -18.21 -11.81 11.66
N ARG A 18 -18.48 -11.16 10.51
CA ARG A 18 -19.70 -10.36 10.32
C ARG A 18 -20.95 -11.17 10.01
N THR A 19 -20.81 -12.44 9.67
CA THR A 19 -21.96 -13.35 9.46
C THR A 19 -22.34 -14.09 10.74
N LEU A 20 -21.47 -14.11 11.77
CA LEU A 20 -21.78 -14.67 13.08
C LEU A 20 -23.01 -13.97 13.72
N PRO A 21 -24.05 -14.72 14.13
CA PRO A 21 -25.24 -14.14 14.76
C PRO A 21 -24.96 -13.43 16.09
N SER A 22 -23.93 -13.84 16.84
CA SER A 22 -23.49 -13.17 18.08
C SER A 22 -23.01 -11.75 17.78
N VAL A 23 -22.14 -11.61 16.78
CA VAL A 23 -21.54 -10.35 16.36
C VAL A 23 -22.59 -9.42 15.77
N GLN A 24 -23.42 -9.90 14.83
CA GLN A 24 -24.49 -9.09 14.24
C GLN A 24 -25.45 -8.57 15.30
N ARG A 25 -25.84 -9.42 16.26
CA ARG A 25 -26.72 -9.03 17.37
C ARG A 25 -26.07 -7.94 18.22
N LYS A 26 -24.80 -8.10 18.59
CA LYS A 26 -24.12 -7.07 19.38
C LYS A 26 -24.03 -5.75 18.64
N LEU A 27 -23.71 -5.77 17.35
CA LEU A 27 -23.66 -4.55 16.54
C LEU A 27 -25.03 -3.87 16.46
N ILE A 28 -26.12 -4.63 16.34
CA ILE A 28 -27.49 -4.07 16.42
C ILE A 28 -27.75 -3.46 17.81
N GLU A 29 -27.38 -4.14 18.89
CA GLU A 29 -27.52 -3.60 20.25
C GLU A 29 -26.75 -2.29 20.44
N CYS A 30 -25.53 -2.19 19.90
CA CYS A 30 -24.75 -0.96 19.91
C CYS A 30 -25.45 0.16 19.14
N SER A 31 -25.97 -0.13 17.95
CA SER A 31 -26.73 0.84 17.15
C SER A 31 -27.99 1.32 17.87
N LEU A 32 -28.75 0.41 18.49
CA LEU A 32 -29.94 0.75 19.26
C LEU A 32 -29.59 1.58 20.50
N THR A 33 -28.54 1.20 21.23
CA THR A 33 -28.08 1.95 22.41
C THR A 33 -27.67 3.37 22.05
N HIS A 34 -27.01 3.56 20.90
CA HIS A 34 -26.67 4.88 20.38
C HIS A 34 -27.93 5.71 20.12
N LEU A 35 -28.88 5.18 19.34
CA LEU A 35 -30.14 5.85 19.02
C LEU A 35 -30.97 6.16 20.29
N GLU A 36 -30.97 5.27 21.27
CA GLU A 36 -31.63 5.45 22.57
C GLU A 36 -30.99 6.59 23.37
N SER A 37 -29.65 6.63 23.41
CA SER A 37 -28.91 7.69 24.10
C SER A 37 -29.18 9.08 23.50
N GLU A 38 -29.26 9.18 22.16
CA GLU A 38 -29.61 10.42 21.46
C GLU A 38 -31.03 10.85 21.80
N PHE A 39 -31.98 9.92 21.85
CA PHE A 39 -33.35 10.24 22.22
C PHE A 39 -33.48 10.71 23.67
N VAL A 40 -32.75 10.08 24.60
CA VAL A 40 -32.70 10.54 26.00
C VAL A 40 -32.12 11.96 26.07
N GLN A 41 -31.05 12.24 25.32
CA GLN A 41 -30.44 13.57 25.27
C GLN A 41 -31.40 14.60 24.67
N PHE A 42 -32.14 14.24 23.63
CA PHE A 42 -33.18 15.06 23.04
C PHE A 42 -34.31 15.39 24.03
N MET A 43 -34.82 14.38 24.76
CA MET A 43 -35.84 14.59 25.78
C MET A 43 -35.35 15.51 26.90
N ARG A 44 -34.11 15.30 27.40
CA ARG A 44 -33.51 16.16 28.43
C ARG A 44 -33.41 17.61 27.96
N THR A 45 -32.81 17.82 26.79
CA THR A 45 -32.65 19.16 26.19
C THR A 45 -34.00 19.85 26.01
N THR A 46 -35.02 19.10 25.58
CA THR A 46 -36.39 19.60 25.38
C THR A 46 -37.06 20.02 26.69
N VAL A 47 -36.94 19.20 27.73
CA VAL A 47 -37.48 19.46 29.07
C VAL A 47 -36.76 20.63 29.74
N ASP A 48 -35.44 20.67 29.64
CA ASP A 48 -34.60 21.73 30.23
C ASP A 48 -34.83 23.09 29.55
N SER A 49 -35.17 23.08 28.25
CA SER A 49 -35.55 24.30 27.51
C SER A 49 -36.95 24.82 27.91
N ASN A 50 -37.81 23.97 28.49
CA ASN A 50 -39.20 24.31 28.81
C ASN A 50 -39.61 23.91 30.25
N PRO A 51 -38.86 24.32 31.30
CA PRO A 51 -38.99 23.73 32.64
C PRO A 51 -40.34 24.00 33.30
N ARG A 52 -40.94 25.18 33.04
CA ARG A 52 -42.24 25.59 33.61
C ARG A 52 -43.39 24.71 33.11
N LEU A 53 -43.37 24.34 31.83
CA LEU A 53 -44.41 23.52 31.22
C LEU A 53 -44.15 22.03 31.45
N ALA A 54 -42.88 21.61 31.44
CA ALA A 54 -42.50 20.22 31.59
C ALA A 54 -42.83 19.65 32.98
N LYS A 55 -42.73 20.46 34.03
CA LYS A 55 -43.06 20.07 35.43
C LYS A 55 -42.41 18.73 35.82
N LEU A 56 -41.10 18.61 35.59
CA LEU A 56 -40.31 17.40 35.87
C LEU A 56 -40.43 16.90 37.33
N GLY A 57 -40.61 17.83 38.27
CA GLY A 57 -40.66 17.52 39.69
C GLY A 57 -39.28 17.19 40.27
N GLY A 58 -39.24 16.59 41.47
CA GLY A 58 -38.00 16.37 42.23
C GLY A 58 -37.46 14.93 42.23
N ARG A 59 -38.12 13.97 41.58
CA ARG A 59 -37.65 12.57 41.53
C ARG A 59 -36.89 12.32 40.23
N PRO A 60 -35.56 12.07 40.28
CA PRO A 60 -34.80 11.74 39.08
C PRO A 60 -35.20 10.35 38.56
N GLY A 61 -35.20 10.17 37.24
CA GLY A 61 -35.43 8.89 36.58
C GLY A 61 -36.12 9.01 35.22
N THR A 62 -36.03 7.97 34.40
CA THR A 62 -36.58 7.96 33.03
C THR A 62 -38.09 8.14 33.02
N ARG A 63 -38.83 7.49 33.92
CA ARG A 63 -40.29 7.66 34.03
C ARG A 63 -40.71 9.11 34.31
N ALA A 64 -39.97 9.82 35.16
CA ALA A 64 -40.22 11.23 35.45
C ALA A 64 -39.89 12.12 34.24
N LEU A 65 -38.75 11.86 33.58
CA LEU A 65 -38.35 12.57 32.36
C LEU A 65 -39.36 12.38 31.22
N VAL A 66 -39.80 11.14 30.97
CA VAL A 66 -40.81 10.80 29.97
C VAL A 66 -42.13 11.51 30.27
N LYS A 67 -42.57 11.50 31.53
CA LYS A 67 -43.77 12.24 31.94
C LYS A 67 -43.65 13.74 31.65
N ALA A 68 -42.48 14.33 31.95
CA ALA A 68 -42.22 15.74 31.72
C ALA A 68 -42.18 16.08 30.23
N TYR A 69 -41.55 15.22 29.43
CA TYR A 69 -41.54 15.34 27.97
C TYR A 69 -42.96 15.24 27.38
N LEU A 70 -43.76 14.25 27.83
CA LEU A 70 -45.16 14.11 27.42
C LEU A 70 -46.07 15.24 27.92
N ASN A 71 -45.70 16.00 28.96
CA ASN A 71 -46.38 17.25 29.29
C ASN A 71 -46.22 18.27 28.18
N LEU A 72 -45.02 18.39 27.60
CA LEU A 72 -44.76 19.33 26.51
C LEU A 72 -45.46 18.89 25.22
N CYS A 73 -45.35 17.61 24.86
CA CYS A 73 -45.94 17.07 23.65
C CYS A 73 -47.47 17.13 23.64
N LEU A 74 -48.12 16.88 24.78
CA LEU A 74 -49.59 16.78 24.86
C LEU A 74 -50.28 18.06 25.37
N SER A 75 -49.52 19.08 25.81
CA SER A 75 -50.08 20.34 26.32
C SER A 75 -50.46 21.28 25.17
N SER A 76 -51.47 20.93 24.39
CA SER A 76 -52.11 21.79 23.38
C SER A 76 -53.34 22.49 23.94
N ASN A 77 -53.13 23.51 24.78
CA ASN A 77 -54.19 24.44 25.21
C ASN A 77 -53.80 25.91 25.01
N SER A 78 -52.92 26.22 24.04
CA SER A 78 -52.73 27.60 23.58
C SER A 78 -53.14 27.74 22.11
N PRO A 79 -54.25 28.43 21.81
CA PRO A 79 -54.68 28.67 20.43
C PRO A 79 -53.73 29.58 19.63
N ASN A 80 -52.63 30.07 20.23
CA ASN A 80 -51.84 31.19 19.69
C ASN A 80 -50.32 30.92 19.60
N SER A 81 -49.82 29.68 19.75
CA SER A 81 -48.38 29.44 19.58
C SER A 81 -48.08 28.72 18.26
N ASN A 82 -47.34 29.41 17.39
CA ASN A 82 -46.63 28.85 16.23
C ASN A 82 -45.57 27.79 16.62
N THR A 83 -45.61 27.26 17.85
CA THR A 83 -44.70 26.26 18.41
C THR A 83 -45.31 24.86 18.49
N ALA A 84 -46.60 24.70 18.14
CA ALA A 84 -47.25 23.38 18.06
C ALA A 84 -46.55 22.43 17.05
N SER A 85 -45.78 22.98 16.11
CA SER A 85 -44.99 22.23 15.12
C SER A 85 -43.64 21.72 15.63
N SER A 86 -43.24 22.03 16.87
CA SER A 86 -41.87 21.77 17.35
C SER A 86 -41.67 20.41 18.02
N PHE A 87 -42.74 19.67 18.35
CA PHE A 87 -42.63 18.38 19.05
C PHE A 87 -43.21 17.25 18.19
N PRO A 88 -42.41 16.23 17.83
CA PRO A 88 -42.78 15.23 16.81
C PRO A 88 -43.78 14.16 17.28
N MET A 89 -44.49 14.35 18.39
CA MET A 89 -45.48 13.37 18.86
C MET A 89 -46.87 13.63 18.29
N VAL A 90 -47.64 12.55 18.11
CA VAL A 90 -49.05 12.61 17.71
C VAL A 90 -49.91 12.86 18.93
N THR A 91 -50.90 13.74 18.79
CA THR A 91 -51.76 14.15 19.91
C THR A 91 -53.21 13.76 19.65
N GLU A 92 -54.06 13.79 20.68
CA GLU A 92 -55.50 13.54 20.55
C GLU A 92 -56.18 14.50 19.53
N GLN A 93 -55.58 15.66 19.27
CA GLN A 93 -56.08 16.64 18.30
C GLN A 93 -55.92 16.20 16.85
N ASP A 94 -55.06 15.21 16.57
CA ASP A 94 -54.91 14.60 15.25
C ASP A 94 -55.99 13.53 14.98
N GLY A 95 -57.02 13.42 15.83
CA GLY A 95 -58.09 12.42 15.73
C GLY A 95 -57.70 11.03 16.25
N ILE A 96 -56.66 10.95 17.08
CA ILE A 96 -56.11 9.71 17.61
C ILE A 96 -56.75 9.35 18.95
N GLU A 97 -57.25 8.12 19.05
CA GLU A 97 -57.84 7.54 20.25
C GLU A 97 -56.79 6.66 20.96
N PHE A 98 -56.36 7.06 22.16
CA PHE A 98 -55.46 6.26 22.99
C PHE A 98 -56.24 5.17 23.74
N GLU A 99 -55.69 3.96 23.76
CA GLU A 99 -56.34 2.77 24.35
C GLU A 99 -55.75 2.41 25.73
N ASP A 100 -56.47 1.54 26.47
CA ASP A 100 -56.04 0.89 27.73
C ASP A 100 -55.78 1.83 28.94
N GLY A 101 -56.14 3.11 28.80
CA GLY A 101 -56.25 4.08 29.90
C GLY A 101 -55.02 4.96 30.09
N VAL A 102 -54.94 5.56 31.28
CA VAL A 102 -53.90 6.53 31.63
C VAL A 102 -53.09 6.11 32.84
N ILE A 103 -51.80 6.41 32.83
CA ILE A 103 -50.86 6.21 33.93
C ILE A 103 -50.19 7.55 34.26
N ASP A 104 -50.16 7.92 35.54
CA ASP A 104 -49.62 9.22 36.00
C ASP A 104 -50.22 10.46 35.30
N GLY A 105 -51.47 10.35 34.81
CA GLY A 105 -52.16 11.38 34.05
C GLY A 105 -51.72 11.50 32.58
N LYS A 106 -51.09 10.45 32.03
CA LYS A 106 -50.63 10.37 30.64
C LYS A 106 -51.14 9.10 29.95
N PRO A 107 -51.38 9.11 28.63
CA PRO A 107 -51.79 7.91 27.92
C PRO A 107 -50.75 6.79 28.06
N LEU A 108 -51.22 5.56 28.29
CA LEU A 108 -50.39 4.44 28.70
C LEU A 108 -49.33 4.04 27.65
N TRP A 109 -49.74 3.83 26.40
CA TRP A 109 -48.86 3.36 25.32
C TRP A 109 -47.75 4.35 24.95
N PRO A 110 -47.99 5.67 24.85
CA PRO A 110 -46.92 6.65 24.72
C PRO A 110 -45.87 6.59 25.84
N VAL A 111 -46.27 6.35 27.09
CA VAL A 111 -45.33 6.23 28.22
C VAL A 111 -44.47 4.97 28.06
N ILE A 112 -45.08 3.82 27.74
CA ILE A 112 -44.35 2.56 27.50
C ILE A 112 -43.38 2.73 26.33
N TYR A 113 -43.85 3.26 25.20
CA TYR A 113 -43.02 3.50 24.02
C TYR A 113 -41.81 4.39 24.35
N CYS A 114 -42.02 5.54 24.99
CA CYS A 114 -40.93 6.45 25.34
C CYS A 114 -39.91 5.80 26.29
N CYS A 115 -40.34 4.98 27.24
CA CYS A 115 -39.42 4.25 28.11
C CYS A 115 -38.58 3.24 27.32
N LEU A 116 -39.19 2.50 26.39
CA LEU A 116 -38.47 1.58 25.50
C LEU A 116 -37.52 2.31 24.56
N ARG A 117 -37.97 3.40 23.94
CA ARG A 117 -37.19 4.25 23.02
C ARG A 117 -36.02 4.96 23.71
N ALA A 118 -36.10 5.14 25.03
CA ALA A 118 -35.04 5.64 25.89
C ALA A 118 -34.06 4.54 26.36
N GLY A 119 -34.28 3.28 26.00
CA GLY A 119 -33.47 2.14 26.43
C GLY A 119 -33.71 1.70 27.88
N ASP A 120 -34.65 2.32 28.60
CA ASP A 120 -34.99 1.97 29.99
C ASP A 120 -36.12 0.93 30.03
N SER A 121 -35.74 -0.31 29.72
CA SER A 121 -36.65 -1.45 29.74
C SER A 121 -37.27 -1.70 31.11
N ARG A 122 -36.57 -1.35 32.21
CA ARG A 122 -37.07 -1.52 33.56
C ARG A 122 -38.21 -0.54 33.85
N ALA A 123 -38.06 0.73 33.49
CA ALA A 123 -39.13 1.71 33.62
C ALA A 123 -40.36 1.32 32.78
N ALA A 124 -40.15 0.77 31.58
CA ALA A 124 -41.25 0.27 30.74
C ALA A 124 -42.03 -0.88 31.42
N ILE A 125 -41.32 -1.86 32.01
CA ILE A 125 -41.93 -2.97 32.77
C ILE A 125 -42.68 -2.44 34.01
N GLU A 126 -42.09 -1.51 34.75
CA GLU A 126 -42.74 -0.91 35.94
C GLU A 126 -44.03 -0.16 35.58
N VAL A 127 -44.06 0.52 34.43
CA VAL A 127 -45.27 1.17 33.90
C VAL A 127 -46.31 0.12 33.48
N ALA A 128 -45.89 -0.92 32.77
CA ALA A 128 -46.80 -1.98 32.34
C ALA A 128 -47.42 -2.72 33.54
N ARG A 129 -46.62 -3.05 34.56
CA ARG A 129 -47.10 -3.68 35.82
C ARG A 129 -48.06 -2.78 36.59
N ALA A 130 -47.85 -1.47 36.60
CA ALA A 130 -48.77 -0.53 37.23
C ALA A 130 -50.14 -0.50 36.53
N ALA A 131 -50.21 -0.91 35.26
CA ALA A 131 -51.41 -1.01 34.45
C ALA A 131 -51.86 -2.47 34.18
N SER A 132 -51.40 -3.46 34.97
CA SER A 132 -51.71 -4.89 34.75
C SER A 132 -53.21 -5.19 34.65
N ASN A 133 -54.06 -4.42 35.33
CA ASN A 133 -55.52 -4.61 35.26
C ASN A 133 -56.08 -4.32 33.87
N SER A 134 -55.46 -3.41 33.11
CA SER A 134 -55.85 -3.08 31.72
C SER A 134 -55.10 -3.90 30.68
N LEU A 135 -53.89 -4.37 31.01
CA LEU A 135 -52.94 -4.95 30.06
C LEU A 135 -52.81 -6.48 30.12
N GLU A 136 -53.55 -7.15 31.02
CA GLU A 136 -53.55 -8.61 31.20
C GLU A 136 -52.13 -9.21 31.29
N ASN A 137 -51.73 -10.01 30.29
CA ASN A 137 -50.46 -10.73 30.22
C ASN A 137 -49.31 -9.94 29.55
N PHE A 138 -49.55 -8.69 29.13
CA PHE A 138 -48.52 -7.90 28.46
C PHE A 138 -47.27 -7.64 29.32
N PRO A 139 -47.35 -7.36 30.65
CA PRO A 139 -46.17 -7.12 31.47
C PRO A 139 -45.21 -8.33 31.48
N SER A 140 -45.75 -9.54 31.57
CA SER A 140 -44.96 -10.79 31.54
C SER A 140 -44.33 -11.04 30.17
N VAL A 141 -45.02 -10.71 29.08
CA VAL A 141 -44.46 -10.75 27.71
C VAL A 141 -43.31 -9.75 27.57
N LEU A 142 -43.46 -8.54 28.10
CA LEU A 142 -42.42 -7.52 28.06
C LEU A 142 -41.19 -7.92 28.89
N GLU A 143 -41.39 -8.54 30.05
CA GLU A 143 -40.31 -9.12 30.86
C GLU A 143 -39.54 -10.21 30.12
N GLU A 144 -40.25 -11.14 29.46
CA GLU A 144 -39.62 -12.16 28.61
C GLU A 144 -38.78 -11.49 27.52
N TYR A 145 -39.36 -10.53 26.80
CA TYR A 145 -38.68 -9.81 25.72
C TYR A 145 -37.37 -9.15 26.19
N VAL A 146 -37.40 -8.47 27.33
CA VAL A 146 -36.23 -7.79 27.90
C VAL A 146 -35.19 -8.80 28.37
N SER A 147 -35.61 -9.86 29.07
CA SER A 147 -34.70 -10.91 29.55
C SER A 147 -34.05 -11.70 28.40
N GLY A 148 -34.75 -11.86 27.28
CA GLY A 148 -34.27 -12.51 26.07
C GLY A 148 -33.38 -11.65 25.17
N GLY A 149 -32.96 -10.45 25.63
CA GLY A 149 -32.14 -9.54 24.84
C GLY A 149 -32.93 -8.93 23.66
N ARG A 150 -34.12 -8.41 23.96
CA ARG A 150 -35.08 -7.85 22.98
C ARG A 150 -35.64 -8.90 22.03
N ARG A 151 -35.95 -10.07 22.57
CA ARG A 151 -36.54 -11.20 21.83
C ARG A 151 -37.48 -12.00 22.70
N LEU A 152 -38.58 -12.42 22.09
CA LEU A 152 -39.46 -13.43 22.63
C LEU A 152 -38.97 -14.82 22.20
N SER A 153 -39.26 -15.83 23.02
CA SER A 153 -39.11 -17.22 22.59
C SER A 153 -40.05 -17.50 21.39
N PRO A 154 -39.69 -18.44 20.48
CA PRO A 154 -40.54 -18.77 19.34
C PRO A 154 -41.97 -19.13 19.78
N THR A 155 -42.11 -19.88 20.89
CA THR A 155 -43.40 -20.30 21.45
C THR A 155 -44.22 -19.11 21.93
N SER A 156 -43.62 -18.18 22.69
CA SER A 156 -44.31 -16.98 23.15
C SER A 156 -44.64 -16.03 22.00
N GLN A 157 -43.76 -15.92 21.00
CA GLN A 157 -44.02 -15.10 19.81
C GLN A 157 -45.20 -15.63 19.00
N THR A 158 -45.29 -16.94 18.76
CA THR A 158 -46.43 -17.55 18.06
C THR A 158 -47.74 -17.34 18.83
N ARG A 159 -47.71 -17.56 20.15
CA ARG A 159 -48.90 -17.35 21.02
C ARG A 159 -49.34 -15.89 21.02
N LEU A 160 -48.39 -14.97 21.18
CA LEU A 160 -48.65 -13.54 21.17
C LEU A 160 -49.20 -13.09 19.82
N ARG A 161 -48.67 -13.62 18.72
CA ARG A 161 -49.16 -13.36 17.36
C ARG A 161 -50.61 -13.84 17.19
N GLN A 162 -50.91 -15.08 17.57
CA GLN A 162 -52.29 -15.61 17.52
C GLN A 162 -53.28 -14.72 18.30
N ASN A 163 -52.87 -14.26 19.48
CA ASN A 163 -53.74 -13.48 20.35
C ASN A 163 -53.79 -11.99 19.99
N SER A 164 -52.77 -11.42 19.34
CA SER A 164 -52.62 -9.96 19.18
C SER A 164 -52.64 -9.47 17.72
N LEU A 165 -52.74 -10.37 16.72
CA LEU A 165 -52.88 -9.96 15.32
C LEU A 165 -54.15 -9.13 15.05
N HIS A 166 -55.23 -9.40 15.78
CA HIS A 166 -56.45 -8.61 15.70
C HIS A 166 -56.24 -7.19 16.26
N ILE A 167 -55.41 -7.04 17.30
CA ILE A 167 -55.03 -5.74 17.88
C ILE A 167 -54.35 -4.88 16.83
N LEU A 168 -53.37 -5.42 16.08
CA LEU A 168 -52.69 -4.67 15.02
C LEU A 168 -53.60 -4.21 13.88
N LYS A 169 -54.68 -4.96 13.59
CA LYS A 169 -55.63 -4.63 12.51
C LYS A 169 -56.75 -3.68 12.93
N VAL A 170 -57.14 -3.71 14.21
CA VAL A 170 -58.34 -3.01 14.71
C VAL A 170 -57.98 -1.79 15.56
N SER A 171 -56.84 -1.83 16.25
CA SER A 171 -56.44 -0.77 17.17
C SER A 171 -56.19 0.55 16.45
N ARG A 172 -56.73 1.63 17.03
CA ARG A 172 -56.55 3.00 16.53
C ARG A 172 -55.38 3.70 17.20
N ASP A 173 -54.86 3.14 18.29
CA ASP A 173 -53.70 3.68 19.00
C ASP A 173 -52.40 3.34 18.24
N PRO A 174 -51.70 4.33 17.66
CA PRO A 174 -50.51 4.08 16.87
C PRO A 174 -49.30 3.67 17.72
N TYR A 175 -49.26 4.08 19.00
CA TYR A 175 -48.20 3.69 19.93
C TYR A 175 -48.38 2.24 20.34
N LYS A 176 -49.62 1.80 20.58
CA LYS A 176 -49.93 0.40 20.82
C LYS A 176 -49.50 -0.46 19.64
N ARG A 177 -49.94 -0.10 18.41
CA ARG A 177 -49.54 -0.83 17.19
C ARG A 177 -48.02 -0.90 17.03
N LEU A 178 -47.32 0.21 17.26
CA LEU A 178 -45.86 0.25 17.17
C LEU A 178 -45.16 -0.63 18.21
N VAL A 179 -45.59 -0.59 19.48
CA VAL A 179 -45.00 -1.42 20.55
C VAL A 179 -45.19 -2.90 20.24
N PHE A 180 -46.39 -3.33 19.85
CA PHE A 180 -46.63 -4.71 19.42
C PHE A 180 -45.83 -5.08 18.17
N SER A 181 -45.62 -4.14 17.25
CA SER A 181 -44.77 -4.34 16.07
C SER A 181 -43.31 -4.64 16.44
N ILE A 182 -42.75 -3.88 17.39
CA ILE A 182 -41.37 -4.06 17.90
C ILE A 182 -41.18 -5.39 18.64
N LEU A 183 -42.24 -5.93 19.26
CA LEU A 183 -42.24 -7.27 19.86
C LEU A 183 -42.25 -8.41 18.82
N GLY A 184 -42.14 -8.09 17.52
CA GLY A 184 -42.00 -9.06 16.44
C GLY A 184 -43.33 -9.56 15.87
N LEU A 185 -44.40 -8.76 16.00
CA LEU A 185 -45.74 -9.10 15.51
C LEU A 185 -46.19 -8.31 14.28
N GLY A 186 -45.53 -7.19 13.98
CA GLY A 186 -45.92 -6.30 12.90
C GLY A 186 -45.50 -6.81 11.52
N ALA A 187 -46.23 -6.41 10.48
CA ALA A 187 -45.81 -6.63 9.11
C ALA A 187 -44.53 -5.82 8.83
N THR A 188 -43.56 -6.42 8.16
CA THR A 188 -42.26 -5.80 7.86
C THR A 188 -42.36 -4.54 7.00
N ASN A 189 -43.42 -4.45 6.20
CA ASN A 189 -43.72 -3.32 5.33
C ASN A 189 -44.41 -2.14 6.05
N GLU A 190 -44.84 -2.30 7.30
CA GLU A 190 -45.46 -1.19 8.05
C GLU A 190 -44.38 -0.25 8.58
N ASN A 191 -44.48 1.04 8.23
CA ASN A 191 -43.45 2.05 8.53
C ASN A 191 -43.77 2.91 9.76
N HIS A 192 -44.96 2.75 10.37
CA HIS A 192 -45.40 3.47 11.59
C HIS A 192 -45.13 4.98 11.53
N SER A 193 -45.30 5.59 10.35
CA SER A 193 -44.92 6.99 10.07
C SER A 193 -45.70 8.03 10.88
N GLU A 194 -46.83 7.63 11.46
CA GLU A 194 -47.58 8.45 12.41
C GLU A 194 -46.71 8.81 13.63
N VAL A 195 -45.96 7.83 14.17
CA VAL A 195 -45.11 7.96 15.36
C VAL A 195 -43.64 8.14 15.01
N ALA A 196 -43.10 7.32 14.10
CA ALA A 196 -41.70 7.35 13.70
C ALA A 196 -41.46 8.40 12.59
N ARG A 197 -41.40 9.68 12.99
CA ARG A 197 -41.31 10.82 12.06
C ARG A 197 -39.88 11.18 11.65
N SER A 198 -38.88 10.80 12.45
CA SER A 198 -37.47 11.04 12.15
C SER A 198 -36.79 9.78 11.59
N ILE A 199 -35.66 9.97 10.88
CA ILE A 199 -34.87 8.84 10.40
C ILE A 199 -34.28 7.99 11.55
N ASP A 200 -33.96 8.63 12.67
CA ASP A 200 -33.45 7.94 13.87
C ASP A 200 -34.53 7.05 14.48
N ASP A 201 -35.79 7.51 14.50
CA ASP A 201 -36.92 6.70 14.97
C ASP A 201 -37.22 5.57 14.00
N PHE A 202 -37.22 5.83 12.70
CA PHE A 202 -37.37 4.81 11.68
C PHE A 202 -36.31 3.71 11.84
N LEU A 203 -35.03 4.09 11.99
CA LEU A 203 -33.94 3.14 12.17
C LEU A 203 -34.06 2.37 13.48
N TRP A 204 -34.41 3.03 14.59
CA TRP A 204 -34.58 2.37 15.88
C TRP A 204 -35.70 1.31 15.80
N VAL A 205 -36.83 1.64 15.16
CA VAL A 205 -37.94 0.70 14.97
C VAL A 205 -37.51 -0.47 14.10
N LYS A 206 -36.96 -0.23 12.91
CA LYS A 206 -36.57 -1.31 11.99
C LYS A 206 -35.48 -2.20 12.59
N LEU A 207 -34.46 -1.64 13.25
CA LEU A 207 -33.42 -2.42 13.94
C LEU A 207 -33.98 -3.25 15.10
N SER A 208 -34.99 -2.74 15.81
CA SER A 208 -35.67 -3.51 16.87
C SER A 208 -36.53 -4.65 16.32
N GLN A 209 -36.99 -4.54 15.07
CA GLN A 209 -37.75 -5.58 14.37
C GLN A 209 -36.86 -6.64 13.71
N VAL A 210 -35.54 -6.40 13.58
CA VAL A 210 -34.64 -7.36 12.92
C VAL A 210 -34.59 -8.68 13.69
N ALA A 211 -35.21 -9.71 13.10
CA ALA A 211 -35.07 -11.08 13.55
C ALA A 211 -33.65 -11.56 13.23
N GLY A 212 -33.07 -12.24 14.21
CA GLY A 212 -31.70 -12.77 14.12
C GLY A 212 -31.82 -14.11 13.44
N ASN A 213 -31.20 -14.21 12.27
CA ASN A 213 -31.32 -15.28 11.28
C ASN A 213 -32.01 -16.54 11.82
N ALA A 214 -33.31 -16.65 11.56
CA ALA A 214 -33.88 -17.95 11.29
C ALA A 214 -33.28 -18.41 9.95
N SER A 215 -32.84 -19.66 9.93
CA SER A 215 -32.22 -20.40 8.83
C SER A 215 -32.56 -19.89 7.42
N THR A 216 -31.54 -19.77 6.57
CA THR A 216 -31.53 -19.36 5.16
C THR A 216 -32.33 -20.28 4.21
N THR A 217 -33.32 -21.02 4.71
CA THR A 217 -34.16 -21.96 3.97
C THR A 217 -35.63 -21.55 3.98
N SER A 218 -35.94 -20.27 4.07
CA SER A 218 -37.32 -19.78 3.89
C SER A 218 -37.58 -19.47 2.42
N ASN A 219 -38.51 -20.23 1.82
CA ASN A 219 -39.05 -19.97 0.49
C ASN A 219 -39.53 -18.52 0.38
N TRP A 220 -39.01 -17.82 -0.62
CA TRP A 220 -39.41 -16.46 -0.99
C TRP A 220 -40.91 -16.42 -1.28
N GLY A 221 -41.67 -15.57 -0.58
CA GLY A 221 -43.09 -15.33 -0.91
C GLY A 221 -44.15 -15.87 0.06
N SER A 222 -43.82 -16.25 1.31
CA SER A 222 -44.84 -16.43 2.35
C SER A 222 -45.11 -15.09 3.06
N ALA A 223 -46.37 -14.82 3.41
CA ALA A 223 -46.79 -13.61 4.14
C ALA A 223 -46.27 -13.54 5.60
N GLU A 224 -45.32 -14.40 5.97
CA GLU A 224 -44.74 -14.56 7.31
C GLU A 224 -43.25 -14.16 7.37
N GLU A 225 -42.73 -13.42 6.39
CA GLU A 225 -41.32 -13.03 6.35
C GLU A 225 -40.96 -12.08 7.51
N THR A 226 -40.16 -12.57 8.45
CA THR A 226 -39.51 -11.74 9.48
C THR A 226 -38.41 -10.90 8.86
N LEU A 227 -38.36 -9.59 9.15
CA LEU A 227 -37.32 -8.70 8.64
C LEU A 227 -35.95 -9.17 9.13
N ASN A 228 -35.06 -9.54 8.21
CA ASN A 228 -33.66 -9.80 8.53
C ASN A 228 -32.78 -8.57 8.21
N LEU A 229 -31.53 -8.60 8.68
CA LEU A 229 -30.62 -7.48 8.51
C LEU A 229 -30.31 -7.21 7.03
N SER A 230 -30.13 -8.26 6.22
CA SER A 230 -29.80 -8.10 4.80
C SER A 230 -30.93 -7.45 3.99
N GLN A 231 -32.19 -7.79 4.29
CA GLN A 231 -33.36 -7.14 3.72
C GLN A 231 -33.40 -5.65 4.07
N LEU A 232 -33.14 -5.29 5.33
CA LEU A 232 -33.07 -3.88 5.76
C LEU A 232 -31.94 -3.14 5.04
N GLN A 233 -30.76 -3.75 4.92
CA GLN A 233 -29.62 -3.17 4.22
C GLN A 233 -29.94 -2.92 2.73
N CYS A 234 -30.52 -3.90 2.04
CA CYS A 234 -30.97 -3.76 0.65
C CYS A 234 -32.07 -2.68 0.50
N LEU A 235 -33.04 -2.63 1.40
CA LEU A 235 -34.09 -1.62 1.38
C LEU A 235 -33.48 -0.20 1.43
N LEU A 236 -32.53 0.01 2.33
CA LEU A 236 -31.90 1.31 2.53
C LEU A 236 -30.96 1.70 1.38
N TYR A 237 -30.15 0.78 0.89
CA TYR A 237 -29.11 1.06 -0.09
C TYR A 237 -29.58 0.94 -1.55
N GLU A 238 -30.35 -0.09 -1.88
CA GLU A 238 -30.77 -0.39 -3.26
C GLU A 238 -32.16 0.16 -3.56
N THR A 239 -33.12 0.00 -2.66
CA THR A 239 -34.53 0.38 -2.90
C THR A 239 -34.77 1.88 -2.69
N TYR A 240 -34.33 2.44 -1.57
CA TYR A 240 -34.42 3.87 -1.29
C TYR A 240 -33.24 4.62 -1.91
N GLY A 241 -32.02 4.22 -1.56
CA GLY A 241 -30.79 4.76 -2.12
C GLY A 241 -30.55 6.24 -1.82
N GLU A 242 -29.50 6.79 -2.42
CA GLU A 242 -28.97 8.13 -2.10
C GLU A 242 -29.96 9.27 -2.41
N VAL A 243 -30.79 9.11 -3.44
CA VAL A 243 -31.74 10.15 -3.88
C VAL A 243 -32.87 10.32 -2.87
N HIS A 244 -33.42 9.21 -2.37
CA HIS A 244 -34.51 9.24 -1.39
C HIS A 244 -34.10 9.98 -0.10
N PHE A 245 -32.84 9.81 0.32
CA PHE A 245 -32.32 10.41 1.55
C PHE A 245 -31.68 11.79 1.35
N ASP A 246 -31.74 12.37 0.15
CA ASP A 246 -31.02 13.60 -0.19
C ASP A 246 -29.56 13.56 0.31
N ALA A 247 -28.91 12.41 0.08
CA ALA A 247 -27.67 12.05 0.76
C ALA A 247 -26.55 13.06 0.50
N TRP A 248 -26.54 13.67 -0.69
CA TRP A 248 -25.54 14.67 -1.09
C TRP A 248 -25.64 15.97 -0.28
N SER A 249 -26.86 16.38 0.10
CA SER A 249 -27.08 17.55 0.93
C SER A 249 -26.84 17.26 2.42
N GLN A 250 -27.00 16.00 2.85
CA GLN A 250 -26.87 15.58 4.24
C GLN A 250 -25.95 14.34 4.42
N PRO A 251 -24.65 14.46 4.08
CA PRO A 251 -23.77 13.30 3.96
C PRO A 251 -23.53 12.55 5.27
N LEU A 252 -23.49 13.27 6.40
CA LEU A 252 -23.31 12.66 7.73
C LEU A 252 -24.55 11.86 8.17
N LEU A 253 -25.75 12.29 7.76
CA LEU A 253 -26.99 11.58 8.08
C LEU A 253 -27.05 10.24 7.33
N TYR A 254 -26.74 10.26 6.03
CA TYR A 254 -26.70 9.04 5.23
C TYR A 254 -25.56 8.10 5.65
N PHE A 255 -24.39 8.65 6.02
CA PHE A 255 -23.32 7.87 6.64
C PHE A 255 -23.78 7.19 7.94
N LYS A 256 -24.44 7.92 8.85
CA LYS A 256 -24.99 7.39 10.10
C LYS A 256 -25.95 6.23 9.83
N LEU A 257 -26.86 6.40 8.87
CA LEU A 257 -27.82 5.39 8.46
C LEU A 257 -27.14 4.09 7.99
N LEU A 258 -26.16 4.19 7.08
CA LEU A 258 -25.41 3.02 6.59
C LEU A 258 -24.56 2.38 7.70
N CYS A 259 -23.92 3.19 8.55
CA CYS A 259 -23.08 2.70 9.64
C CYS A 259 -23.90 1.93 10.70
N LEU A 260 -25.04 2.49 11.15
CA LEU A 260 -25.90 1.85 12.15
C LEU A 260 -26.55 0.56 11.64
N THR A 261 -26.70 0.43 10.32
CA THR A 261 -27.17 -0.81 9.66
C THR A 261 -26.03 -1.73 9.22
N GLN A 262 -24.80 -1.50 9.70
CA GLN A 262 -23.62 -2.35 9.47
C GLN A 262 -23.17 -2.42 8.00
N GLN A 263 -23.43 -1.39 7.21
CA GLN A 263 -22.99 -1.26 5.81
C GLN A 263 -21.73 -0.40 5.71
N PHE A 264 -20.67 -0.78 6.44
CA PHE A 264 -19.47 0.04 6.62
C PHE A 264 -18.76 0.41 5.31
N GLU A 265 -18.66 -0.52 4.38
CA GLU A 265 -17.98 -0.33 3.09
C GLU A 265 -18.70 0.73 2.24
N SER A 266 -20.02 0.61 2.16
CA SER A 266 -20.88 1.58 1.47
C SER A 266 -20.82 2.95 2.15
N ALA A 267 -20.84 2.98 3.50
CA ALA A 267 -20.76 4.22 4.27
C ALA A 267 -19.44 4.96 4.03
N ILE A 268 -18.31 4.25 4.12
CA ILE A 268 -16.97 4.78 3.84
C ILE A 268 -16.86 5.22 2.39
N GLY A 269 -17.28 4.38 1.45
CA GLY A 269 -17.20 4.67 0.03
C GLY A 269 -18.07 5.85 -0.40
N PHE A 270 -19.18 6.10 0.29
CA PHE A 270 -19.98 7.31 0.13
C PHE A 270 -19.26 8.54 0.69
N LEU A 271 -18.81 8.48 1.94
CA LEU A 271 -18.15 9.59 2.63
C LEU A 271 -16.85 10.03 1.93
N ALA A 272 -16.11 9.08 1.35
CA ALA A 272 -14.87 9.32 0.62
C ALA A 272 -15.04 10.16 -0.67
N ARG A 273 -16.27 10.31 -1.17
CA ARG A 273 -16.56 11.15 -2.35
C ARG A 273 -16.45 12.64 -2.02
N PHE A 274 -16.68 13.02 -0.76
CA PHE A 274 -16.65 14.41 -0.31
C PHE A 274 -15.24 14.84 0.10
N GLU A 275 -14.75 15.94 -0.47
CA GLU A 275 -13.39 16.43 -0.21
C GLU A 275 -13.09 16.63 1.27
N ALA A 276 -13.95 17.39 1.94
CA ALA A 276 -13.81 17.75 3.34
C ALA A 276 -13.93 16.56 4.30
N LEU A 277 -14.59 15.47 3.88
CA LEU A 277 -14.86 14.31 4.74
C LEU A 277 -13.99 13.09 4.38
N ARG A 278 -13.19 13.17 3.31
CA ARG A 278 -12.39 12.04 2.84
C ARG A 278 -11.36 11.59 3.85
N CYS A 279 -10.72 12.51 4.56
CA CYS A 279 -9.78 12.13 5.62
C CYS A 279 -10.48 11.25 6.67
N HIS A 280 -11.67 11.63 7.13
CA HIS A 280 -12.44 10.84 8.09
C HIS A 280 -12.81 9.46 7.52
N ALA A 281 -13.26 9.40 6.27
CA ALA A 281 -13.58 8.13 5.60
C ALA A 281 -12.39 7.16 5.57
N ILE A 282 -11.20 7.67 5.22
CA ILE A 282 -9.98 6.87 5.15
C ILE A 282 -9.53 6.39 6.53
N HIS A 283 -9.52 7.26 7.54
CA HIS A 283 -9.11 6.86 8.89
C HIS A 283 -10.10 5.87 9.53
N LEU A 284 -11.40 5.98 9.24
CA LEU A 284 -12.39 4.97 9.62
C LEU A 284 -12.12 3.64 8.91
N ALA A 285 -11.78 3.66 7.62
CA ALA A 285 -11.40 2.46 6.88
C ALA A 285 -10.16 1.79 7.48
N LEU A 286 -9.13 2.57 7.82
CA LEU A 286 -7.92 2.08 8.49
C LEU A 286 -8.25 1.39 9.83
N ALA A 287 -9.08 2.03 10.65
CA ALA A 287 -9.49 1.48 11.94
C ALA A 287 -10.28 0.17 11.79
N LEU A 288 -11.26 0.12 10.88
CA LEU A 288 -12.05 -1.09 10.64
C LEU A 288 -11.23 -2.22 9.98
N HIS A 289 -10.24 -1.86 9.16
CA HIS A 289 -9.29 -2.83 8.58
C HIS A 289 -8.37 -3.41 9.67
N HIS A 290 -7.89 -2.59 10.60
CA HIS A 290 -7.09 -3.04 11.75
C HIS A 290 -7.87 -4.01 12.64
N GLU A 291 -9.15 -3.71 12.91
CA GLU A 291 -10.05 -4.56 13.69
C GLU A 291 -10.54 -5.81 12.92
N LYS A 292 -10.17 -5.98 11.64
CA LYS A 292 -10.60 -7.10 10.78
C LYS A 292 -12.13 -7.19 10.60
N ILE A 293 -12.79 -6.03 10.53
CA ILE A 293 -14.24 -5.90 10.29
C ILE A 293 -14.51 -5.45 8.83
N LEU A 294 -13.58 -4.71 8.25
CA LEU A 294 -13.70 -4.20 6.88
C LEU A 294 -13.54 -5.34 5.86
N LEU A 295 -14.48 -5.43 4.93
CA LEU A 295 -14.40 -6.32 3.78
C LEU A 295 -13.66 -5.62 2.64
N VAL A 296 -12.55 -6.21 2.22
CA VAL A 296 -11.70 -5.68 1.16
C VAL A 296 -11.98 -6.39 -0.15
N SER A 297 -11.99 -5.65 -1.26
CA SER A 297 -12.18 -6.20 -2.61
C SER A 297 -11.04 -7.16 -2.99
N ASP A 298 -11.36 -8.22 -3.73
CA ASP A 298 -10.38 -9.21 -4.18
C ASP A 298 -9.42 -8.65 -5.27
N SER A 299 -9.84 -7.60 -5.99
CA SER A 299 -9.04 -6.99 -7.07
C SER A 299 -8.90 -5.48 -6.90
N ILE A 300 -7.70 -4.96 -7.20
CA ILE A 300 -7.39 -3.52 -7.21
C ILE A 300 -8.11 -2.82 -8.38
N GLN A 301 -8.50 -3.55 -9.42
CA GLN A 301 -9.21 -3.00 -10.59
C GLN A 301 -10.69 -2.74 -10.32
N SER A 302 -11.25 -3.28 -9.22
CA SER A 302 -12.65 -3.07 -8.85
C SER A 302 -12.97 -1.59 -8.58
N PRO A 303 -14.25 -1.18 -8.71
CA PRO A 303 -14.68 0.15 -8.27
C PRO A 303 -14.45 0.34 -6.76
N LEU A 304 -14.56 1.57 -6.27
CA LEU A 304 -14.31 1.90 -4.85
C LEU A 304 -15.16 1.06 -3.89
N VAL A 305 -16.41 0.78 -4.26
CA VAL A 305 -17.29 -0.17 -3.56
C VAL A 305 -17.78 -1.17 -4.60
N CYS A 306 -17.65 -2.46 -4.32
CA CYS A 306 -18.10 -3.53 -5.20
C CYS A 306 -18.95 -4.57 -4.44
N ARG A 307 -19.69 -5.37 -5.21
CA ARG A 307 -20.41 -6.56 -4.72
C ARG A 307 -19.68 -7.79 -5.24
N ASN A 308 -19.38 -8.75 -4.37
CA ASN A 308 -18.98 -10.08 -4.78
C ASN A 308 -20.24 -10.98 -4.77
N GLU A 309 -20.44 -11.79 -5.82
CA GLU A 309 -21.62 -12.66 -5.96
C GLU A 309 -21.65 -13.78 -4.93
N SER A 310 -20.49 -14.18 -4.40
CA SER A 310 -20.38 -15.19 -3.33
C SER A 310 -20.74 -14.65 -1.94
N ASP A 311 -20.79 -13.33 -1.76
CA ASP A 311 -21.13 -12.72 -0.48
C ASP A 311 -22.65 -12.77 -0.23
N PRO A 312 -23.09 -12.88 1.03
CA PRO A 312 -24.52 -12.79 1.36
C PRO A 312 -25.12 -11.46 0.89
N ILE A 313 -26.43 -11.48 0.64
CA ILE A 313 -27.20 -10.29 0.27
C ILE A 313 -26.99 -9.18 1.31
N GLY A 314 -26.87 -7.93 0.85
CA GLY A 314 -26.59 -6.76 1.69
C GLY A 314 -25.10 -6.46 1.91
N PHE A 315 -24.21 -7.43 1.70
CA PHE A 315 -22.78 -7.20 1.82
C PHE A 315 -22.18 -6.52 0.58
N ARG A 316 -21.16 -5.69 0.85
CA ARG A 316 -20.34 -4.98 -0.12
C ARG A 316 -18.90 -5.01 0.36
N ARG A 317 -17.96 -4.85 -0.57
CA ARG A 317 -16.52 -4.80 -0.30
C ARG A 317 -15.96 -3.44 -0.72
N LEU A 318 -15.03 -2.91 0.07
CA LEU A 318 -14.32 -1.67 -0.23
C LEU A 318 -13.03 -2.00 -0.97
N ASN A 319 -12.76 -1.32 -2.07
CA ASN A 319 -11.41 -1.31 -2.66
C ASN A 319 -10.49 -0.42 -1.82
N PHE A 320 -10.02 -1.01 -0.71
CA PHE A 320 -9.19 -0.37 0.29
C PHE A 320 -7.89 0.18 -0.30
N ALA A 321 -7.23 -0.62 -1.16
CA ALA A 321 -6.06 -0.20 -1.92
C ALA A 321 -6.31 1.09 -2.69
N ARG A 322 -7.37 1.12 -3.52
CA ARG A 322 -7.73 2.30 -4.30
C ARG A 322 -8.10 3.50 -3.41
N ALA A 323 -8.81 3.27 -2.31
CA ALA A 323 -9.18 4.33 -1.37
C ALA A 323 -7.94 5.04 -0.81
N ILE A 324 -6.95 4.26 -0.36
CA ILE A 324 -5.67 4.76 0.15
C ILE A 324 -4.89 5.49 -0.94
N MET A 325 -4.69 4.87 -2.10
CA MET A 325 -3.92 5.46 -3.20
C MET A 325 -4.54 6.76 -3.73
N LEU A 326 -5.87 6.85 -3.81
CA LEU A 326 -6.54 8.11 -4.21
C LEU A 326 -6.40 9.21 -3.17
N TYR A 327 -6.28 8.84 -1.89
CA TYR A 327 -6.09 9.79 -0.81
C TYR A 327 -4.66 10.32 -0.77
N THR A 328 -3.65 9.44 -0.85
CA THR A 328 -2.23 9.81 -0.82
C THR A 328 -1.82 10.62 -2.05
N ARG A 329 -2.41 10.37 -3.22
CA ARG A 329 -2.11 11.09 -4.47
C ARG A 329 -2.18 12.62 -4.37
N LYS A 330 -2.86 13.15 -3.36
CA LYS A 330 -3.00 14.59 -3.12
C LYS A 330 -1.78 15.25 -2.48
N PHE A 331 -0.96 14.48 -1.79
CA PHE A 331 0.16 15.00 -1.01
C PHE A 331 1.41 14.13 -1.15
N GLU A 332 1.38 13.02 -1.89
CA GLU A 332 2.54 12.11 -1.99
C GLU A 332 3.78 12.77 -2.59
N MET A 333 3.60 13.79 -3.45
CA MET A 333 4.72 14.58 -3.99
C MET A 333 5.22 15.65 -3.02
N ASP A 334 4.33 16.26 -2.22
CA ASP A 334 4.68 17.35 -1.29
C ASP A 334 5.16 16.83 0.07
N SER A 335 4.72 15.63 0.44
CA SER A 335 4.94 15.00 1.73
C SER A 335 5.10 13.47 1.54
N PRO A 336 6.20 13.02 0.90
CA PRO A 336 6.47 11.60 0.68
C PRO A 336 6.49 10.74 1.96
N PRO A 337 7.09 11.18 3.09
CA PRO A 337 7.10 10.39 4.34
C PRO A 337 5.70 10.03 4.85
N GLU A 338 4.76 10.97 4.76
CA GLU A 338 3.36 10.81 5.15
C GLU A 338 2.66 9.81 4.23
N ALA A 339 2.92 9.84 2.91
CA ALA A 339 2.35 8.87 1.98
C ALA A 339 2.81 7.43 2.28
N VAL A 340 4.09 7.24 2.61
CA VAL A 340 4.64 5.93 3.00
C VAL A 340 3.93 5.37 4.23
N MET A 341 3.53 6.21 5.18
CA MET A 341 2.73 5.79 6.35
C MET A 341 1.43 5.11 5.94
N TYR A 342 0.74 5.65 4.93
CA TYR A 342 -0.51 5.06 4.43
C TYR A 342 -0.25 3.80 3.61
N PHE A 343 0.81 3.78 2.79
CA PHE A 343 1.16 2.61 1.99
C PHE A 343 1.51 1.39 2.85
N HIS A 344 2.02 1.57 4.07
CA HIS A 344 2.30 0.47 5.00
C HIS A 344 1.08 -0.45 5.22
N PHE A 345 -0.14 0.11 5.25
CA PHE A 345 -1.37 -0.67 5.40
C PHE A 345 -1.71 -1.55 4.19
N LEU A 346 -0.97 -1.41 3.08
CA LEU A 346 -1.14 -2.18 1.85
C LEU A 346 -0.11 -3.33 1.74
N ALA A 347 0.73 -3.54 2.76
CA ALA A 347 1.78 -4.56 2.73
C ALA A 347 1.25 -6.00 2.65
N ASP A 348 0.03 -6.24 3.17
CA ASP A 348 -0.60 -7.56 3.17
C ASP A 348 -1.35 -7.87 1.83
N ILE A 349 -1.40 -6.91 0.89
CA ILE A 349 -2.11 -7.07 -0.40
C ILE A 349 -1.10 -7.45 -1.50
N PRO A 350 -1.17 -8.66 -2.08
CA PRO A 350 -0.30 -9.06 -3.18
C PRO A 350 -0.67 -8.31 -4.46
N THR A 351 0.32 -8.02 -5.31
CA THR A 351 0.03 -7.50 -6.65
C THR A 351 -0.23 -8.63 -7.64
N ALA A 352 -1.28 -8.49 -8.45
CA ALA A 352 -1.73 -9.48 -9.42
C ALA A 352 -0.73 -9.79 -10.56
N LYS A 353 0.46 -9.17 -10.57
CA LYS A 353 1.53 -9.51 -11.53
C LYS A 353 2.04 -10.96 -11.38
N CYS A 354 1.52 -11.74 -10.43
CA CYS A 354 1.78 -13.18 -10.27
C CYS A 354 0.58 -14.08 -10.61
N LEU A 355 -0.52 -13.58 -11.20
CA LEU A 355 -1.69 -14.40 -11.56
C LEU A 355 -2.04 -14.38 -13.07
N ASP A 356 -1.20 -13.79 -13.92
CA ASP A 356 -1.34 -13.86 -15.38
C ASP A 356 -0.33 -14.85 -16.00
N SER A 357 -0.10 -16.00 -15.35
CA SER A 357 0.55 -17.16 -15.98
C SER A 357 -0.50 -18.21 -16.36
N ASN A 358 -1.39 -17.86 -17.29
CA ASN A 358 -2.01 -18.83 -18.21
C ASN A 358 -1.13 -19.02 -19.46
N THR A 359 0.19 -18.97 -19.28
CA THR A 359 1.13 -19.60 -20.21
C THR A 359 1.52 -20.92 -19.57
N ASP A 360 0.87 -21.99 -20.05
CA ASP A 360 1.30 -23.38 -19.90
C ASP A 360 2.66 -23.59 -20.60
N GLU A 361 3.71 -22.89 -20.16
CA GLU A 361 5.08 -23.27 -20.45
C GLU A 361 5.60 -24.10 -19.28
N ALA A 362 5.39 -25.40 -19.41
CA ALA A 362 5.98 -26.44 -18.58
C ALA A 362 7.51 -26.31 -18.63
N GLY A 363 8.09 -25.58 -17.68
CA GLY A 363 9.53 -25.39 -17.57
C GLY A 363 10.02 -24.46 -16.46
N ALA A 364 9.18 -23.57 -15.91
CA ALA A 364 9.59 -22.70 -14.81
C ALA A 364 9.55 -23.44 -13.45
N GLN A 365 10.72 -23.66 -12.85
CA GLN A 365 10.85 -24.17 -11.49
C GLN A 365 10.24 -23.17 -10.48
N PRO A 366 9.57 -23.64 -9.42
CA PRO A 366 9.01 -22.78 -8.37
C PRO A 366 10.13 -22.30 -7.44
N GLY A 367 10.77 -21.17 -7.77
CA GLY A 367 11.79 -20.53 -6.94
C GLY A 367 12.08 -19.09 -7.37
N ASP A 368 12.20 -18.19 -6.38
CA ASP A 368 12.90 -16.89 -6.41
C ASP A 368 12.23 -15.57 -6.80
N THR A 369 10.96 -15.51 -7.20
CA THR A 369 10.26 -14.20 -7.27
C THR A 369 9.21 -14.12 -6.17
N GLN A 370 9.57 -13.57 -5.01
CA GLN A 370 8.58 -13.22 -4.00
C GLN A 370 7.54 -12.28 -4.65
N PRO A 371 6.22 -12.59 -4.55
CA PRO A 371 5.20 -11.78 -5.16
C PRO A 371 5.26 -10.36 -4.59
N LEU A 372 5.45 -9.39 -5.47
CA LEU A 372 5.53 -7.97 -5.09
C LEU A 372 4.22 -7.60 -4.38
N ASN A 373 4.30 -7.03 -3.18
CA ASN A 373 3.13 -6.50 -2.50
C ASN A 373 2.84 -5.06 -2.95
N LEU A 374 1.64 -4.59 -2.63
CA LEU A 374 1.21 -3.26 -3.05
C LEU A 374 2.00 -2.14 -2.35
N PHE A 375 2.45 -2.36 -1.11
CA PHE A 375 3.39 -1.46 -0.42
C PHE A 375 4.65 -1.20 -1.25
N THR A 376 5.32 -2.27 -1.69
CA THR A 376 6.56 -2.16 -2.48
C THR A 376 6.31 -1.44 -3.80
N THR A 377 5.18 -1.72 -4.44
CA THR A 377 4.80 -1.07 -5.70
C THR A 377 4.57 0.43 -5.52
N CYS A 378 3.81 0.83 -4.49
CA CYS A 378 3.55 2.24 -4.19
C CYS A 378 4.82 3.00 -3.81
N VAL A 379 5.68 2.40 -2.97
CA VAL A 379 6.99 3.00 -2.63
C VAL A 379 7.88 3.12 -3.86
N THR A 380 7.87 2.12 -4.75
CA THR A 380 8.64 2.15 -6.00
C THR A 380 8.20 3.30 -6.89
N GLU A 381 6.90 3.42 -7.17
CA GLU A 381 6.40 4.53 -8.00
C GLU A 381 6.62 5.90 -7.34
N LEU A 382 6.46 6.01 -6.02
CA LEU A 382 6.74 7.23 -5.26
C LEU A 382 8.22 7.65 -5.36
N ALA A 383 9.14 6.70 -5.16
CA ALA A 383 10.58 6.96 -5.26
C ALA A 383 10.98 7.36 -6.68
N LEU A 384 10.39 6.73 -7.70
CA LEU A 384 10.65 7.07 -9.10
C LEU A 384 10.10 8.45 -9.49
N ALA A 385 8.96 8.85 -8.92
CA ALA A 385 8.34 10.15 -9.18
C ALA A 385 9.09 11.30 -8.47
N THR A 386 9.42 11.13 -7.19
CA THR A 386 10.05 12.17 -6.36
C THR A 386 11.56 12.26 -6.55
N LYS A 387 12.22 11.13 -6.85
CA LYS A 387 13.69 10.98 -6.85
C LYS A 387 14.35 11.30 -5.50
N GLU A 388 13.58 11.35 -4.42
CA GLU A 388 14.07 11.58 -3.06
C GLU A 388 14.50 10.25 -2.40
N PHE A 389 15.46 9.56 -3.03
CA PHE A 389 15.87 8.22 -2.60
C PHE A 389 16.45 8.19 -1.19
N ASP A 390 17.28 9.16 -0.83
CA ASP A 390 17.91 9.24 0.49
C ASP A 390 16.87 9.42 1.62
N LEU A 391 15.82 10.19 1.37
CA LEU A 391 14.72 10.40 2.32
C LEU A 391 13.91 9.13 2.49
N LEU A 392 13.50 8.51 1.38
CA LEU A 392 12.59 7.37 1.38
C LEU A 392 13.27 6.07 1.82
N LEU A 393 14.41 5.75 1.20
CA LEU A 393 15.11 4.47 1.30
C LEU A 393 16.32 4.51 2.25
N GLY A 394 16.82 5.71 2.57
CA GLY A 394 18.05 5.91 3.33
C GLY A 394 19.28 5.99 2.43
N CYS A 395 20.45 6.16 3.05
CA CYS A 395 21.72 6.29 2.33
C CYS A 395 22.84 5.53 3.06
N VAL A 396 23.94 5.24 2.35
CA VAL A 396 25.16 4.66 2.95
C VAL A 396 26.19 5.78 3.12
N ALA A 397 26.61 6.03 4.36
CA ALA A 397 27.67 7.00 4.64
C ALA A 397 29.04 6.48 4.16
N ASP A 398 30.04 7.37 4.04
CA ASP A 398 31.41 6.98 3.65
C ASP A 398 32.06 5.99 4.63
N SER A 399 31.60 5.94 5.88
CA SER A 399 31.97 4.95 6.89
C SER A 399 31.47 3.53 6.58
N GLY A 400 30.62 3.36 5.57
CA GLY A 400 29.92 2.11 5.27
C GLY A 400 28.65 1.90 6.11
N VAL A 401 28.41 2.74 7.12
CA VAL A 401 27.20 2.67 7.96
C VAL A 401 26.00 3.21 7.20
N ARG A 402 24.90 2.44 7.22
CA ARG A 402 23.62 2.85 6.64
C ARG A 402 22.89 3.83 7.56
N LYS A 403 22.40 4.92 6.98
CA LYS A 403 21.42 5.82 7.62
C LYS A 403 20.00 5.40 7.18
N PRO A 404 19.05 5.28 8.12
CA PRO A 404 17.69 4.86 7.79
C PRO A 404 16.93 5.94 7.01
N GLY A 405 16.02 5.50 6.15
CA GLY A 405 15.02 6.33 5.48
C GLY A 405 13.62 6.13 6.06
N CYS A 406 12.61 6.70 5.41
CA CYS A 406 11.21 6.59 5.84
C CYS A 406 10.71 5.14 5.89
N ILE A 407 11.10 4.28 4.94
CA ILE A 407 10.62 2.88 4.88
C ILE A 407 11.06 2.06 6.09
N ASP A 408 12.17 2.40 6.74
CA ASP A 408 12.68 1.68 7.91
C ASP A 408 11.71 1.64 9.07
N ARG A 409 10.83 2.64 9.18
CA ARG A 409 9.80 2.70 10.21
C ARG A 409 8.69 1.65 9.99
N TYR A 410 8.53 1.18 8.76
CA TYR A 410 7.37 0.42 8.31
C TYR A 410 7.70 -0.98 7.81
N SER A 411 8.96 -1.25 7.44
CA SER A 411 9.45 -2.61 7.18
C SER A 411 9.58 -3.38 8.49
N ARG A 412 8.96 -4.56 8.58
CA ARG A 412 8.97 -5.39 9.80
C ARG A 412 10.31 -6.12 9.96
N THR A 413 10.93 -6.49 8.85
CA THR A 413 12.18 -7.24 8.81
C THR A 413 13.25 -6.54 7.95
N PRO A 414 14.54 -6.80 8.20
CA PRO A 414 15.61 -6.29 7.35
C PRO A 414 15.51 -6.80 5.90
N ASP A 415 14.97 -8.00 5.70
CA ASP A 415 14.83 -8.62 4.38
C ASP A 415 13.70 -7.97 3.57
N GLU A 416 12.55 -7.66 4.21
CA GLU A 416 11.49 -6.86 3.57
C GLU A 416 12.01 -5.50 3.10
N ARG A 417 12.81 -4.83 3.94
CA ARG A 417 13.45 -3.57 3.59
C ARG A 417 14.41 -3.73 2.42
N GLN A 418 15.27 -4.75 2.47
CA GLN A 418 16.22 -5.04 1.39
C GLN A 418 15.49 -5.30 0.07
N PHE A 419 14.39 -6.05 0.12
CA PHE A 419 13.53 -6.34 -1.03
C PHE A 419 12.91 -5.05 -1.62
N VAL A 420 12.37 -4.16 -0.79
CA VAL A 420 11.81 -2.88 -1.26
C VAL A 420 12.87 -2.03 -1.96
N ILE A 421 14.06 -1.90 -1.36
CA ILE A 421 15.17 -1.12 -1.97
C ILE A 421 15.60 -1.75 -3.30
N ALA A 422 15.70 -3.07 -3.36
CA ALA A 422 16.03 -3.81 -4.57
C ALA A 422 14.97 -3.66 -5.67
N ALA A 423 13.69 -3.61 -5.32
CA ALA A 423 12.59 -3.37 -6.26
C ALA A 423 12.69 -1.98 -6.92
N VAL A 424 13.02 -0.93 -6.13
CA VAL A 424 13.25 0.41 -6.68
C VAL A 424 14.49 0.43 -7.59
N ALA A 425 15.58 -0.22 -7.17
CA ALA A 425 16.80 -0.33 -7.97
C ALA A 425 16.55 -1.02 -9.32
N SER A 426 15.81 -2.13 -9.31
CA SER A 426 15.42 -2.88 -10.51
C SER A 426 14.54 -2.04 -11.45
N ALA A 427 13.58 -1.29 -10.90
CA ALA A 427 12.75 -0.39 -11.70
C ALA A 427 13.55 0.76 -12.34
N LEU A 428 14.55 1.30 -11.65
CA LEU A 428 15.48 2.29 -12.22
C LEU A 428 16.36 1.69 -13.31
N GLU A 429 16.88 0.48 -13.11
CA GLU A 429 17.65 -0.26 -14.13
C GLU A 429 16.81 -0.46 -15.40
N ALA A 430 15.56 -0.93 -15.26
CA ALA A 430 14.65 -1.13 -16.38
C ALA A 430 14.29 0.17 -17.12
N ARG A 431 14.25 1.32 -16.41
CA ARG A 431 14.04 2.66 -16.99
C ARG A 431 15.33 3.28 -17.55
N GLY A 432 16.49 2.63 -17.41
CA GLY A 432 17.78 3.12 -17.90
C GLY A 432 18.51 4.09 -16.97
N HIS A 433 18.01 4.33 -15.76
CA HIS A 433 18.65 5.17 -14.74
C HIS A 433 19.73 4.38 -13.96
N VAL A 434 20.78 3.97 -14.67
CA VAL A 434 21.78 3.02 -14.16
C VAL A 434 22.56 3.55 -12.95
N MET A 435 22.88 4.85 -12.92
CA MET A 435 23.65 5.45 -11.81
C MET A 435 22.91 5.37 -10.48
N ASP A 436 21.63 5.75 -10.48
CA ASP A 436 20.79 5.69 -9.29
C ASP A 436 20.57 4.22 -8.88
N ALA A 437 20.35 3.32 -9.85
CA ALA A 437 20.24 1.88 -9.61
C ALA A 437 21.50 1.30 -8.93
N ILE A 438 22.71 1.69 -9.35
CA ILE A 438 23.96 1.27 -8.69
C ILE A 438 23.98 1.71 -7.23
N SER A 439 23.61 2.95 -6.94
CA SER A 439 23.60 3.48 -5.58
C SER A 439 22.59 2.72 -4.69
N LEU A 440 21.42 2.38 -5.22
CA LEU A 440 20.41 1.63 -4.50
C LEU A 440 20.76 0.14 -4.34
N TYR A 441 21.42 -0.49 -5.30
CA TYR A 441 21.93 -1.85 -5.13
C TYR A 441 23.03 -1.91 -4.06
N GLN A 442 23.88 -0.89 -3.96
CA GLN A 442 24.83 -0.76 -2.84
C GLN A 442 24.13 -0.57 -1.49
N LEU A 443 23.04 0.21 -1.47
CA LEU A 443 22.22 0.38 -0.28
C LEU A 443 21.53 -0.94 0.11
N ALA A 444 20.96 -1.67 -0.85
CA ALA A 444 20.34 -2.98 -0.64
C ALA A 444 21.34 -3.99 -0.08
N ALA A 445 22.57 -4.03 -0.60
CA ALA A 445 23.65 -4.89 -0.09
C ALA A 445 23.98 -4.61 1.39
N ASN A 446 23.75 -3.40 1.89
CA ASN A 446 23.99 -3.01 3.28
C ASN A 446 22.72 -3.05 4.15
N SER A 447 21.59 -3.54 3.64
CA SER A 447 20.28 -3.44 4.28
C SER A 447 19.69 -4.76 4.79
N GLY A 448 20.22 -5.91 4.38
CA GLY A 448 19.71 -7.24 4.75
C GLY A 448 20.78 -8.34 4.66
N HIS A 449 20.33 -9.60 4.67
CA HIS A 449 21.21 -10.76 4.71
C HIS A 449 21.87 -11.05 3.35
N GLU A 450 21.20 -10.74 2.23
CA GLU A 450 21.71 -11.00 0.88
C GLU A 450 22.67 -9.90 0.40
N GLN A 451 23.87 -9.85 0.96
CA GLN A 451 24.82 -8.76 0.65
C GLN A 451 25.50 -8.98 -0.70
N THR A 452 25.91 -10.22 -0.97
CA THR A 452 26.78 -10.55 -2.10
C THR A 452 26.07 -10.45 -3.45
N GLY A 453 24.78 -10.80 -3.53
CA GLY A 453 23.99 -10.74 -4.77
C GLY A 453 23.86 -9.31 -5.30
N TYR A 454 23.31 -8.40 -4.50
CA TYR A 454 23.15 -6.99 -4.87
C TYR A 454 24.48 -6.27 -5.07
N TYR A 455 25.51 -6.63 -4.30
CA TYR A 455 26.85 -6.09 -4.50
C TYR A 455 27.42 -6.47 -5.88
N ARG A 456 27.30 -7.75 -6.29
CA ARG A 456 27.70 -8.20 -7.63
C ARG A 456 26.92 -7.49 -8.73
N LYS A 457 25.61 -7.29 -8.54
CA LYS A 457 24.76 -6.55 -9.48
C LYS A 457 25.23 -5.10 -9.64
N ALA A 458 25.54 -4.41 -8.55
CA ALA A 458 26.11 -3.06 -8.58
C ALA A 458 27.45 -3.00 -9.34
N VAL A 459 28.35 -3.97 -9.10
CA VAL A 459 29.65 -4.06 -9.80
C VAL A 459 29.45 -4.30 -11.30
N SER A 460 28.52 -5.18 -11.68
CA SER A 460 28.22 -5.46 -13.08
C SER A 460 27.73 -4.22 -13.83
N LEU A 461 26.81 -3.46 -13.23
CA LEU A 461 26.31 -2.21 -13.80
C LEU A 461 27.40 -1.14 -13.92
N VAL A 462 28.30 -1.04 -12.92
CA VAL A 462 29.45 -0.14 -13.00
C VAL A 462 30.41 -0.57 -14.12
N ASN A 463 30.69 -1.87 -14.28
CA ASN A 463 31.53 -2.37 -15.38
C ASN A 463 30.93 -2.01 -16.75
N TYR A 464 29.60 -2.15 -16.89
CA TYR A 464 28.89 -1.75 -18.09
C TYR A 464 29.08 -0.27 -18.43
N LEU A 465 28.90 0.62 -17.44
CA LEU A 465 29.09 2.07 -17.63
C LEU A 465 30.55 2.43 -17.90
N LEU A 466 31.47 1.85 -17.12
CA LEU A 466 32.89 2.16 -17.17
C LEU A 466 33.49 1.68 -18.51
N ALA A 467 33.12 0.51 -19.01
CA ALA A 467 33.59 0.02 -20.32
C ALA A 467 33.29 0.97 -21.48
N GLY A 468 32.20 1.74 -21.41
CA GLY A 468 31.86 2.77 -22.40
C GLY A 468 32.59 4.10 -22.20
N LEU A 469 33.11 4.38 -20.99
CA LEU A 469 33.65 5.68 -20.59
C LEU A 469 35.17 5.68 -20.30
N VAL A 470 35.81 4.50 -20.28
CA VAL A 470 37.24 4.35 -19.97
C VAL A 470 38.11 5.08 -20.99
N ALA A 471 37.81 4.94 -22.28
CA ALA A 471 38.57 5.58 -23.35
C ALA A 471 38.19 7.06 -23.47
N THR A 472 39.14 7.95 -23.21
CA THR A 472 38.96 9.40 -23.38
C THR A 472 38.91 9.76 -24.88
N GLU A 473 37.79 10.31 -25.33
CA GLU A 473 37.45 10.57 -26.74
C GLU A 473 38.52 11.37 -27.51
N ASN A 474 39.24 12.28 -26.84
CA ASN A 474 40.23 13.17 -27.45
C ASN A 474 41.55 12.48 -27.83
N ILE A 475 41.86 11.32 -27.24
CA ILE A 475 43.18 10.68 -27.38
C ILE A 475 43.19 9.63 -28.50
N ALA A 476 42.05 9.16 -28.98
CA ALA A 476 42.02 8.10 -30.00
C ALA A 476 41.76 8.63 -31.43
N GLY A 477 41.09 9.79 -31.56
CA GLY A 477 40.77 10.43 -32.85
C GLY A 477 40.03 9.52 -33.85
N LEU A 478 39.28 8.53 -33.34
CA LEU A 478 38.44 7.62 -34.12
C LEU A 478 37.08 8.29 -34.41
N PRO A 479 36.52 8.18 -35.63
CA PRO A 479 35.18 8.63 -35.92
C PRO A 479 34.14 7.78 -35.17
N GLN A 480 33.02 8.42 -34.81
CA GLN A 480 31.93 7.84 -34.04
C GLN A 480 31.44 6.53 -34.67
N THR A 481 31.55 5.40 -33.96
CA THR A 481 30.57 4.32 -34.15
C THR A 481 29.30 4.81 -33.49
N SER A 482 28.40 5.36 -34.30
CA SER A 482 27.08 5.85 -33.92
C SER A 482 26.25 4.74 -33.28
N GLY A 483 26.36 4.59 -31.96
CA GLY A 483 25.20 4.37 -31.11
C GLY A 483 24.54 5.73 -30.83
N PRO A 484 23.22 5.79 -30.61
CA PRO A 484 22.52 7.05 -30.43
C PRO A 484 23.14 7.83 -29.27
N ARG A 485 23.63 9.06 -29.56
CA ARG A 485 24.01 10.03 -28.54
C ARG A 485 22.76 10.45 -27.78
N ALA A 486 22.42 9.66 -26.76
CA ALA A 486 21.39 10.01 -25.80
C ALA A 486 21.92 11.10 -24.87
N VAL A 487 21.11 12.15 -24.69
CA VAL A 487 21.30 13.21 -23.70
C VAL A 487 21.51 12.56 -22.32
N GLY A 488 22.62 12.89 -21.63
CA GLY A 488 22.83 12.50 -20.22
C GLY A 488 23.85 11.39 -19.93
N HIS A 489 24.91 11.20 -20.73
CA HIS A 489 26.01 10.31 -20.32
C HIS A 489 26.60 10.78 -18.96
N PRO A 490 26.76 9.87 -17.97
CA PRO A 490 27.25 10.24 -16.65
C PRO A 490 28.70 10.71 -16.70
N ASP A 491 29.03 11.69 -15.86
CA ASP A 491 30.40 12.21 -15.75
C ASP A 491 31.38 11.06 -15.48
N ARG A 492 32.38 10.92 -16.36
CA ARG A 492 33.46 9.91 -16.25
C ARG A 492 34.11 9.97 -14.86
N SER A 493 34.32 11.16 -14.32
CA SER A 493 34.95 11.34 -13.00
C SER A 493 34.11 10.75 -11.87
N LEU A 494 32.78 10.88 -11.96
CA LEU A 494 31.83 10.34 -11.00
C LEU A 494 31.78 8.82 -11.07
N VAL A 495 31.73 8.24 -12.27
CA VAL A 495 31.69 6.79 -12.47
C VAL A 495 32.97 6.14 -11.96
N ILE A 496 34.14 6.71 -12.26
CA ILE A 496 35.43 6.24 -11.73
C ILE A 496 35.42 6.31 -10.20
N ARG A 497 34.98 7.42 -9.61
CA ARG A 497 34.91 7.56 -8.15
C ARG A 497 34.04 6.48 -7.50
N ILE A 498 32.87 6.18 -8.07
CA ILE A 498 31.99 5.11 -7.58
C ILE A 498 32.65 3.74 -7.73
N ALA A 499 33.27 3.48 -8.89
CA ALA A 499 34.01 2.25 -9.16
C ALA A 499 35.16 2.04 -8.17
N THR A 500 35.93 3.09 -7.86
CA THR A 500 37.02 3.03 -6.87
C THR A 500 36.49 2.77 -5.46
N LYS A 501 35.37 3.39 -5.06
CA LYS A 501 34.73 3.13 -3.75
C LYS A 501 34.27 1.67 -3.63
N LEU A 502 33.65 1.11 -4.68
CA LEU A 502 33.30 -0.31 -4.73
C LEU A 502 34.55 -1.20 -4.65
N ALA A 503 35.55 -0.95 -5.49
CA ALA A 503 36.79 -1.72 -5.51
C ALA A 503 37.50 -1.75 -4.14
N HIS A 504 37.50 -0.61 -3.44
CA HIS A 504 38.05 -0.51 -2.09
C HIS A 504 37.23 -1.33 -1.07
N ARG A 505 35.90 -1.24 -1.12
CA ARG A 505 35.02 -2.04 -0.25
C ARG A 505 35.20 -3.55 -0.49
N ALA A 506 35.37 -3.97 -1.73
CA ALA A 506 35.68 -5.37 -2.07
C ALA A 506 37.03 -5.85 -1.50
N ARG A 507 38.00 -4.95 -1.29
CA ARG A 507 39.31 -5.27 -0.69
C ARG A 507 39.29 -5.30 0.85
N GLN A 508 38.42 -4.50 1.46
CA GLN A 508 38.33 -4.36 2.92
C GLN A 508 37.36 -5.33 3.58
N SER A 509 36.25 -5.61 2.93
CA SER A 509 35.35 -6.68 3.34
C SER A 509 35.99 -7.98 2.86
N GLU A 510 36.35 -8.89 3.76
CA GLU A 510 36.53 -10.30 3.41
C GLU A 510 35.17 -10.84 2.93
N PHE A 511 34.73 -10.44 1.73
CA PHE A 511 33.80 -11.24 0.96
C PHE A 511 34.52 -12.58 0.81
N PRO A 512 34.04 -13.67 1.46
CA PRO A 512 34.76 -14.92 1.49
C PRO A 512 35.09 -15.27 0.05
N SER A 513 36.35 -15.66 -0.16
CA SER A 513 36.84 -16.16 -1.43
C SER A 513 35.73 -16.88 -2.19
N LEU A 514 35.39 -16.37 -3.37
CA LEU A 514 34.59 -17.03 -4.39
C LEU A 514 35.26 -18.35 -4.79
N GLY A 515 35.20 -19.34 -3.92
CA GLY A 515 35.28 -20.74 -4.29
C GLY A 515 33.91 -21.17 -4.82
N PRO A 516 33.86 -22.17 -5.71
CA PRO A 516 32.59 -22.70 -6.17
C PRO A 516 31.91 -23.36 -4.96
N THR A 517 30.81 -22.77 -4.50
CA THR A 517 29.88 -23.50 -3.65
C THR A 517 29.19 -24.52 -4.56
N VAL A 518 29.48 -25.79 -4.32
CA VAL A 518 28.75 -26.93 -4.85
C VAL A 518 27.28 -26.75 -4.43
N ASP A 519 26.36 -26.95 -5.37
CA ASP A 519 24.90 -26.94 -5.22
C ASP A 519 24.15 -25.60 -5.44
N GLU A 520 24.15 -25.08 -6.68
CA GLU A 520 22.97 -24.38 -7.24
C GLU A 520 22.81 -24.73 -8.74
N PRO A 521 21.59 -25.07 -9.22
CA PRO A 521 21.38 -25.43 -10.61
C PRO A 521 21.32 -24.16 -11.47
N ALA A 522 22.05 -24.21 -12.60
CA ALA A 522 22.11 -23.15 -13.59
C ALA A 522 20.73 -22.86 -14.19
N SER A 523 20.14 -21.72 -13.83
CA SER A 523 19.02 -21.10 -14.54
C SER A 523 19.52 -19.88 -15.33
N ASP A 524 18.89 -19.68 -16.48
CA ASP A 524 19.38 -18.95 -17.63
C ASP A 524 19.67 -17.46 -17.40
N LEU A 525 20.97 -17.12 -17.48
CA LEU A 525 21.62 -15.93 -18.05
C LEU A 525 23.01 -15.89 -17.39
N SER A 526 23.98 -16.54 -18.01
CA SER A 526 25.33 -16.75 -17.46
C SER A 526 26.09 -15.43 -17.17
N PHE A 527 25.83 -14.86 -15.99
CA PHE A 527 26.60 -13.77 -15.38
C PHE A 527 27.55 -14.37 -14.33
N ASP A 528 28.74 -14.72 -14.80
CA ASP A 528 29.71 -15.57 -14.10
C ASP A 528 30.35 -14.89 -12.87
N GLY A 529 30.09 -15.45 -11.68
CA GLY A 529 30.22 -14.86 -10.34
C GLY A 529 31.60 -14.38 -9.83
N PRO A 530 32.77 -14.82 -10.35
CA PRO A 530 34.09 -14.30 -9.95
C PRO A 530 34.74 -13.34 -10.97
N SER A 531 34.14 -13.17 -12.15
CA SER A 531 34.69 -12.41 -13.28
C SER A 531 34.43 -10.90 -13.19
N SER A 532 33.35 -10.49 -12.51
CA SER A 532 32.90 -9.09 -12.46
C SER A 532 33.83 -8.17 -11.67
N LEU A 533 34.36 -8.61 -10.53
CA LEU A 533 35.33 -7.81 -9.76
C LEU A 533 36.69 -7.71 -10.46
N LYS A 534 37.17 -8.80 -11.07
CA LYS A 534 38.39 -8.77 -11.89
C LYS A 534 38.24 -7.81 -13.07
N THR A 535 37.08 -7.82 -13.72
CA THR A 535 36.72 -6.86 -14.79
C THR A 535 36.78 -5.43 -14.28
N LEU A 536 36.25 -5.15 -13.09
CA LEU A 536 36.29 -3.81 -12.48
C LEU A 536 37.73 -3.32 -12.29
N PHE A 537 38.62 -4.16 -11.76
CA PHE A 537 40.03 -3.81 -11.59
C PHE A 537 40.71 -3.51 -12.93
N TYR A 538 40.53 -4.37 -13.94
CA TYR A 538 41.07 -4.09 -15.29
C TYR A 538 40.56 -2.77 -15.87
N LEU A 539 39.28 -2.46 -15.70
CA LEU A 539 38.71 -1.20 -16.21
C LEU A 539 39.22 0.02 -15.44
N LEU A 540 39.41 -0.08 -14.12
CA LEU A 540 40.02 0.98 -13.31
C LEU A 540 41.49 1.20 -13.71
N ASP A 541 42.25 0.13 -13.92
CA ASP A 541 43.66 0.24 -14.33
C ASP A 541 43.81 0.77 -15.77
N LEU A 542 42.86 0.47 -16.66
CA LEU A 542 42.79 1.10 -17.97
C LEU A 542 42.39 2.59 -17.87
N ALA A 543 41.50 2.95 -16.93
CA ALA A 543 41.14 4.34 -16.72
C ALA A 543 42.33 5.17 -16.22
N THR A 544 43.13 4.63 -15.28
CA THR A 544 44.36 5.29 -14.81
C THR A 544 45.40 5.41 -15.92
N PHE A 545 45.53 4.42 -16.81
CA PHE A 545 46.34 4.56 -18.02
C PHE A 545 45.91 5.77 -18.86
N PHE A 546 44.63 5.89 -19.22
CA PHE A 546 44.15 7.03 -20.00
C PHE A 546 44.34 8.38 -19.27
N ASP A 547 44.20 8.41 -17.95
CA ASP A 547 44.45 9.61 -17.14
C ASP A 547 45.93 10.03 -17.19
N LEU A 548 46.87 9.08 -17.12
CA LEU A 548 48.32 9.35 -17.25
C LEU A 548 48.67 9.89 -18.64
N VAL A 549 48.03 9.35 -19.70
CA VAL A 549 48.20 9.83 -21.07
C VAL A 549 47.64 11.25 -21.22
N GLN A 550 46.49 11.55 -20.62
CA GLN A 550 45.91 12.90 -20.62
C GLN A 550 46.76 13.90 -19.84
N ALA A 551 47.41 13.47 -18.77
CA ALA A 551 48.33 14.28 -17.97
C ALA A 551 49.73 14.44 -18.60
N GLU A 552 49.93 13.97 -19.84
CA GLU A 552 51.20 13.98 -20.58
C GLU A 552 52.36 13.25 -19.87
N GLN A 553 52.04 12.32 -18.97
CA GLN A 553 53.01 11.49 -18.26
C GLN A 553 53.30 10.21 -19.05
N TRP A 554 53.88 10.37 -20.25
CA TRP A 554 54.01 9.29 -21.24
C TRP A 554 54.81 8.07 -20.74
N GLN A 555 55.91 8.29 -20.01
CA GLN A 555 56.74 7.19 -19.49
C GLN A 555 55.99 6.38 -18.44
N ALA A 556 55.37 7.05 -17.47
CA ALA A 556 54.54 6.41 -16.44
C ALA A 556 53.34 5.66 -17.03
N ALA A 557 52.72 6.19 -18.09
CA ALA A 557 51.63 5.51 -18.79
C ALA A 557 52.08 4.19 -19.45
N VAL A 558 53.27 4.20 -20.08
CA VAL A 558 53.85 3.02 -20.71
C VAL A 558 54.22 1.96 -19.66
N ASP A 559 54.85 2.37 -18.56
CA ASP A 559 55.26 1.48 -17.47
C ASP A 559 54.04 0.85 -16.76
N HIS A 560 52.99 1.64 -16.52
CA HIS A 560 51.74 1.16 -15.93
C HIS A 560 51.05 0.12 -16.81
N LEU A 561 51.00 0.34 -18.13
CA LEU A 561 50.40 -0.62 -19.06
C LEU A 561 51.24 -1.90 -19.23
N ASP A 562 52.57 -1.81 -19.07
CA ASP A 562 53.46 -2.97 -19.04
C ASP A 562 53.24 -3.83 -17.80
N GLN A 563 53.00 -3.20 -16.63
CA GLN A 563 52.65 -3.91 -15.40
C GLN A 563 51.32 -4.67 -15.55
N LEU A 564 50.35 -4.12 -16.29
CA LEU A 564 49.10 -4.81 -16.60
C LEU A 564 49.28 -6.01 -17.53
N GLY A 565 50.38 -6.05 -18.29
CA GLY A 565 50.73 -7.18 -19.15
C GLY A 565 49.69 -7.47 -20.25
N LEU A 566 48.91 -6.48 -20.68
CA LEU A 566 47.85 -6.67 -21.68
C LEU A 566 48.37 -6.75 -23.12
N PHE A 567 49.51 -6.13 -23.40
CA PHE A 567 50.10 -6.04 -24.74
C PHE A 567 51.53 -6.61 -24.78
N PRO A 568 52.02 -7.06 -25.95
CA PRO A 568 53.38 -7.56 -26.07
C PRO A 568 54.41 -6.44 -26.03
N THR A 569 55.55 -6.72 -25.39
CA THR A 569 56.68 -5.79 -25.24
C THR A 569 57.82 -6.09 -26.21
N ASN A 570 57.94 -7.33 -26.70
CA ASN A 570 58.96 -7.80 -27.63
C ASN A 570 58.30 -8.44 -28.87
N PRO A 571 58.87 -8.28 -30.07
CA PRO A 571 58.37 -8.90 -31.31
C PRO A 571 58.51 -10.44 -31.39
N GLN A 572 58.99 -11.12 -30.35
CA GLN A 572 59.08 -12.59 -30.31
C GLN A 572 57.70 -13.25 -30.50
N PHE A 573 57.63 -14.23 -31.41
CA PHE A 573 56.40 -14.89 -31.81
C PHE A 573 55.61 -15.49 -30.63
N GLU A 574 56.29 -16.21 -29.73
CA GLU A 574 55.68 -16.86 -28.56
C GLU A 574 55.00 -15.84 -27.63
N GLN A 575 55.60 -14.66 -27.44
CA GLN A 575 55.03 -13.62 -26.58
C GLN A 575 53.79 -13.00 -27.23
N VAL A 576 53.83 -12.74 -28.54
CA VAL A 576 52.70 -12.20 -29.29
C VAL A 576 51.52 -13.18 -29.28
N GLU A 577 51.77 -14.47 -29.53
CA GLU A 577 50.74 -15.52 -29.52
C GLU A 577 50.12 -15.70 -28.13
N SER A 578 50.94 -15.69 -27.08
CA SER A 578 50.46 -15.73 -25.69
C SER A 578 49.52 -14.57 -25.36
N LYS A 579 49.84 -13.34 -25.80
CA LYS A 579 48.96 -12.18 -25.60
C LYS A 579 47.69 -12.24 -26.45
N VAL A 580 47.73 -12.81 -27.65
CA VAL A 580 46.52 -13.03 -28.47
C VAL A 580 45.58 -14.04 -27.78
N MET A 581 46.12 -15.10 -27.20
CA MET A 581 45.34 -16.07 -26.40
C MET A 581 44.80 -15.43 -25.12
N LEU A 582 45.54 -14.52 -24.48
CA LEU A 582 45.02 -13.75 -23.36
C LEU A 582 43.84 -12.86 -23.80
N PHE A 583 43.93 -12.20 -24.94
CA PHE A 583 42.85 -11.35 -25.46
C PHE A 583 41.55 -12.12 -25.68
N THR A 584 41.59 -13.36 -26.16
CA THR A 584 40.37 -14.17 -26.37
C THR A 584 39.73 -14.61 -25.06
N GLN A 585 40.50 -14.69 -23.97
CA GLN A 585 40.02 -15.04 -22.62
C GLN A 585 39.50 -13.83 -21.82
N LEU A 586 39.74 -12.59 -22.29
CA LEU A 586 39.30 -11.38 -21.59
C LEU A 586 37.79 -11.14 -21.72
N PRO A 587 37.12 -10.67 -20.64
CA PRO A 587 35.71 -10.28 -20.70
C PRO A 587 35.44 -9.17 -21.73
N ASP A 588 34.26 -9.21 -22.36
CA ASP A 588 33.84 -8.26 -23.41
C ASP A 588 33.98 -6.80 -22.99
N TYR A 589 33.63 -6.50 -21.73
CA TYR A 589 33.78 -5.17 -21.15
C TYR A 589 35.22 -4.67 -21.17
N VAL A 590 36.20 -5.53 -20.93
CA VAL A 590 37.63 -5.20 -20.98
C VAL A 590 38.11 -5.11 -22.43
N ARG A 591 37.60 -5.97 -23.33
CA ARG A 591 38.02 -5.97 -24.75
C ARG A 591 37.64 -4.69 -25.50
N ARG A 592 36.49 -4.08 -25.17
CA ARG A 592 35.98 -2.85 -25.82
C ARG A 592 36.94 -1.66 -25.80
N PRO A 593 37.57 -1.26 -24.68
CA PRO A 593 38.50 -0.14 -24.63
C PRO A 593 39.92 -0.44 -25.17
N LEU A 594 40.31 -1.70 -25.36
CA LEU A 594 41.68 -2.06 -25.79
C LEU A 594 42.12 -1.46 -27.14
N PRO A 595 41.27 -1.32 -28.18
CA PRO A 595 41.66 -0.68 -29.44
C PRO A 595 42.11 0.77 -29.24
N SER A 596 41.39 1.51 -28.40
CA SER A 596 41.74 2.89 -28.04
C SER A 596 43.02 2.93 -27.19
N ALA A 597 43.22 1.95 -26.31
CA ALA A 597 44.42 1.85 -25.49
C ALA A 597 45.66 1.55 -26.37
N LEU A 598 45.54 0.71 -27.40
CA LEU A 598 46.60 0.44 -28.38
C LEU A 598 47.03 1.71 -29.13
N ILE A 599 46.07 2.53 -29.57
CA ILE A 599 46.37 3.79 -30.25
C ILE A 599 47.06 4.75 -29.28
N ALA A 600 46.55 4.89 -28.05
CA ALA A 600 47.16 5.75 -27.04
C ALA A 600 48.57 5.31 -26.68
N LEU A 601 48.82 4.00 -26.55
CA LEU A 601 50.15 3.43 -26.32
C LEU A 601 51.10 3.75 -27.47
N MET A 602 50.68 3.53 -28.73
CA MET A 602 51.49 3.90 -29.89
C MET A 602 51.81 5.40 -29.93
N ARG A 603 50.87 6.27 -29.56
CA ARG A 603 51.14 7.72 -29.42
C ARG A 603 52.18 8.02 -28.35
N CYS A 604 52.12 7.37 -27.20
CA CYS A 604 53.14 7.51 -26.15
C CYS A 604 54.53 7.14 -26.70
N LEU A 605 54.62 6.03 -27.43
CA LEU A 605 55.87 5.57 -28.05
C LEU A 605 56.41 6.55 -29.10
N VAL A 606 55.54 7.15 -29.95
CA VAL A 606 55.93 8.21 -30.90
C VAL A 606 56.52 9.41 -30.17
N ILE A 607 55.84 9.90 -29.12
CA ILE A 607 56.27 11.09 -28.37
C ILE A 607 57.60 10.85 -27.67
N ILE A 608 57.78 9.69 -27.03
CA ILE A 608 59.04 9.31 -26.36
C ILE A 608 60.17 9.15 -27.41
N SER A 609 59.88 8.58 -28.57
CA SER A 609 60.83 8.47 -29.70
C SER A 609 61.27 9.85 -30.22
N ASN A 610 60.34 10.79 -30.37
CA ASN A 610 60.68 12.15 -30.82
C ASN A 610 61.50 12.92 -29.77
N ARG A 611 61.18 12.76 -28.47
CA ARG A 611 61.97 13.36 -27.38
C ARG A 611 63.40 12.81 -27.32
N SER A 612 63.57 11.50 -27.53
CA SER A 612 64.90 10.88 -27.57
C SER A 612 65.70 11.21 -28.84
N ARG A 613 65.04 11.55 -29.96
CA ARG A 613 65.70 12.09 -31.17
C ARG A 613 66.06 13.59 -31.06
N GLY A 614 65.31 14.36 -30.28
CA GLY A 614 65.50 15.82 -30.11
C GLY A 614 66.43 16.24 -28.97
N ALA A 615 66.92 15.31 -28.15
CA ALA A 615 67.87 15.63 -27.08
C ALA A 615 69.26 15.94 -27.67
N PRO A 616 69.84 17.14 -27.45
CA PRO A 616 71.18 17.44 -27.92
C PRO A 616 72.18 16.53 -27.20
N LEU A 617 73.00 15.83 -27.98
CA LEU A 617 74.13 15.04 -27.50
C LEU A 617 75.13 15.97 -26.78
N SER A 618 74.95 16.15 -25.47
CA SER A 618 76.00 16.66 -24.61
C SER A 618 76.89 15.48 -24.21
N PRO A 619 78.15 15.44 -24.65
CA PRO A 619 79.06 14.36 -24.28
C PRO A 619 79.48 14.56 -22.83
N GLY A 620 78.80 13.91 -21.88
CA GLY A 620 79.22 14.01 -20.48
C GLY A 620 78.29 13.52 -19.37
N SER A 621 77.10 12.96 -19.63
CA SER A 621 76.24 12.44 -18.55
C SER A 621 76.11 10.92 -18.62
N LEU A 622 77.19 10.22 -18.30
CA LEU A 622 77.07 8.89 -17.70
C LEU A 622 76.52 9.09 -16.29
N LEU A 623 75.59 8.23 -15.86
CA LEU A 623 74.89 8.22 -14.56
C LEU A 623 73.49 8.87 -14.55
N ASN A 624 72.56 8.38 -15.39
CA ASN A 624 71.18 8.11 -14.95
C ASN A 624 70.43 7.20 -15.96
N ASP A 625 70.89 5.95 -16.12
CA ASP A 625 70.43 5.04 -17.18
C ASP A 625 69.64 3.85 -16.63
N SER A 626 68.63 4.11 -15.81
CA SER A 626 67.81 3.06 -15.19
C SER A 626 66.32 3.09 -15.50
N SER A 627 65.83 3.95 -16.42
CA SER A 627 64.39 3.98 -16.73
C SER A 627 63.97 4.61 -18.06
N ASN A 628 64.86 4.70 -19.06
CA ASN A 628 64.48 5.26 -20.37
C ASN A 628 64.45 4.15 -21.42
N LEU A 629 63.29 3.91 -22.04
CA LEU A 629 63.20 3.00 -23.19
C LEU A 629 64.20 3.46 -24.27
N THR A 630 65.12 2.59 -24.65
CA THR A 630 66.07 2.86 -25.73
C THR A 630 65.34 2.87 -27.08
N LEU A 631 65.78 3.69 -28.04
CA LEU A 631 65.13 3.82 -29.36
C LEU A 631 64.96 2.47 -30.11
N SER A 632 65.84 1.50 -29.88
CA SER A 632 65.71 0.13 -30.41
C SER A 632 64.52 -0.61 -29.78
N THR A 633 64.37 -0.56 -28.46
CA THR A 633 63.25 -1.21 -27.75
C THR A 633 61.89 -0.61 -28.12
N ILE A 634 61.82 0.70 -28.38
CA ILE A 634 60.59 1.37 -28.84
C ILE A 634 60.19 0.87 -30.24
N ARG A 635 61.16 0.75 -31.16
CA ARG A 635 60.91 0.24 -32.52
C ARG A 635 60.47 -1.22 -32.52
N ASP A 636 61.10 -2.04 -31.69
CA ASP A 636 60.76 -3.46 -31.59
C ASP A 636 59.38 -3.66 -30.95
N ARG A 637 59.02 -2.84 -29.95
CA ARG A 637 57.68 -2.83 -29.36
C ARG A 637 56.62 -2.36 -30.35
N ALA A 638 56.88 -1.33 -31.16
CA ALA A 638 55.96 -0.89 -32.20
C ALA A 638 55.70 -2.01 -33.24
N LYS A 639 56.73 -2.77 -33.64
CA LYS A 639 56.57 -3.97 -34.50
C LYS A 639 55.73 -5.06 -33.81
N ALA A 640 55.96 -5.30 -32.53
CA ALA A 640 55.23 -6.30 -31.74
C ALA A 640 53.72 -5.97 -31.67
N LEU A 641 53.37 -4.70 -31.46
CA LEU A 641 51.97 -4.25 -31.41
C LEU A 641 51.22 -4.43 -32.74
N ILE A 642 51.89 -4.19 -33.87
CA ILE A 642 51.30 -4.42 -35.20
C ILE A 642 51.13 -5.92 -35.49
N ALA A 643 52.14 -6.73 -35.15
CA ALA A 643 52.08 -8.18 -35.29
C ALA A 643 50.97 -8.80 -34.41
N TYR A 644 50.71 -8.20 -33.24
CA TYR A 644 49.62 -8.56 -32.34
C TYR A 644 48.25 -8.23 -32.93
N VAL A 645 48.05 -6.98 -33.37
CA VAL A 645 46.79 -6.55 -33.98
C VAL A 645 46.42 -7.37 -35.23
N GLY A 646 47.41 -7.74 -36.04
CA GLY A 646 47.18 -8.57 -37.24
C GLY A 646 46.81 -10.04 -36.94
N ARG A 647 47.03 -10.52 -35.71
CA ARG A 647 46.74 -11.91 -35.29
C ARG A 647 45.50 -12.05 -34.41
N ILE A 648 44.95 -10.95 -33.89
CA ILE A 648 43.74 -11.00 -33.09
C ILE A 648 42.55 -11.44 -33.98
N PRO A 649 41.78 -12.47 -33.58
CA PRO A 649 40.65 -12.98 -34.38
C PRO A 649 39.46 -12.00 -34.44
N TYR A 650 39.45 -11.00 -33.57
CA TYR A 650 38.49 -9.90 -33.57
C TYR A 650 38.88 -8.86 -34.62
N LYS A 651 38.04 -8.64 -35.64
CA LYS A 651 38.26 -7.62 -36.66
C LYS A 651 38.18 -6.23 -36.03
N LEU A 652 39.33 -5.69 -35.62
CA LEU A 652 39.49 -4.28 -35.30
C LEU A 652 39.11 -3.44 -36.55
N SER A 653 38.54 -2.25 -36.35
CA SER A 653 38.18 -1.40 -37.48
C SER A 653 39.41 -1.09 -38.33
N GLY A 654 39.25 -1.04 -39.66
CA GLY A 654 40.34 -0.77 -40.59
C GLY A 654 41.11 0.53 -40.26
N ASP A 655 40.40 1.50 -39.68
CA ASP A 655 40.96 2.78 -39.22
C ASP A 655 41.96 2.63 -38.07
N VAL A 656 41.72 1.71 -37.12
CA VAL A 656 42.66 1.43 -36.02
C VAL A 656 43.95 0.87 -36.60
N TYR A 657 43.86 -0.09 -37.53
CA TYR A 657 45.03 -0.70 -38.15
C TYR A 657 45.84 0.33 -38.97
N ALA A 658 45.16 1.12 -39.81
CA ALA A 658 45.80 2.15 -40.63
C ALA A 658 46.51 3.22 -39.80
N ARG A 659 45.93 3.62 -38.66
CA ARG A 659 46.55 4.61 -37.78
C ARG A 659 47.76 4.06 -37.03
N LEU A 660 47.69 2.80 -36.59
CA LEU A 660 48.82 2.14 -35.92
C LEU A 660 50.00 1.98 -36.88
N THR A 661 49.75 1.61 -38.15
CA THR A 661 50.81 1.50 -39.16
C THR A 661 51.40 2.86 -39.53
N GLN A 662 50.59 3.92 -39.60
CA GLN A 662 51.09 5.29 -39.77
C GLN A 662 52.03 5.69 -38.62
N MET A 663 51.61 5.52 -37.36
CA MET A 663 52.44 5.84 -36.19
C MET A 663 53.70 4.97 -36.11
N GLN A 664 53.62 3.71 -36.56
CA GLN A 664 54.81 2.86 -36.68
C GLN A 664 55.83 3.43 -37.66
N MET A 665 55.39 3.94 -38.81
CA MET A 665 56.28 4.60 -39.78
C MET A 665 56.92 5.86 -39.20
N GLU A 666 56.22 6.60 -38.35
CA GLU A 666 56.78 7.77 -37.64
C GLU A 666 57.85 7.37 -36.59
N ILE A 667 57.76 6.17 -36.01
CA ILE A 667 58.73 5.63 -35.03
C ILE A 667 59.99 5.06 -35.69
N MET A 668 59.89 4.54 -36.92
CA MET A 668 61.05 4.06 -37.69
C MET A 668 62.02 5.23 -37.96
#